data_AF-A0A1A9VK93-F1
#
_entry.id   AF-A0A1A9VK93-F1
#
_cell.length_a   1.000
_cell.length_b   1.000
_cell.length_c   1.000
_cell.angle_alpha   90.00
_cell.angle_beta   90.00
_cell.angle_gamma   90.00
#
_symmetry.space_group_name_H-M   'P 1'
#
loop_
_entity.id
_entity.type
_entity.pdbx_description
1 polymer ?
#
loop_
_entity_poly.entity_id
_entity_poly.type
_entity_poly.pdbx_seq_one_letter_code
_entity_poly.pdbx_strand_id
1 'polypeptide(L)'
;MLETYPAGGAKNLIHGFICQLKWLMLFLKRAMDKEYSFRLATELRLAASFDDLVFQYEQNGKIIHRFMQIKHTRKRYKKIIIDDLLTHKKNDDFGLVKYLIAYFIIKGSGKFDNGILEDFIIATNADFDLKSLVDKKISVTKIKTKDDFLSIGNSARYKLKDLKGNIAQYLKQSMASMKDKLSKKISNGKKISDEEIDKGIKDFLNKLVFAVNLPNEVELGEIIKNELGKEFNNIDKKNVYGRFLVEVLDWMKAREGKFLSHEEINEFFEKIREEILGAIWFGIIEPVASFTGRSSELKASHDALQRSTIKQAVISQVATISGLGGVGKSELARKYAYKYGKDYYGNVIWISAENSKTMESSFLDLAKDDKLGISPQDKYGNDKMIETIVKETYAFFARRGRKSLFIFDNAEGYKDISKFLPLSLDNKPYILITSRNKDWGISEDEGEIKTIQLGVFKETEALKFVKRALNIRNNLQDEEIKNLTEELQYFPLALKQAVAYINEKNVVLSYRGKEKIGVSDYLKKYEEEAEKLLDFESKYGGDRYTKTTFITWKITIDAIAQKECGFEALSILEIMAYLAPDKIHIEEIFSKLIADDEEKLWNAVKLLDRYSMIDLKEGVANIHRLVQKVTELNLQKEGREEETLRKALELINSGNIAKDNKIHVASIWGYSSKHGRLIDGFYRNTDLHLLVENGDYKAIKNLLAHIKRKHQNKLSDIVNAKNGCDIAPLHLAAGNGELDIVKYLINEGANIDARDCFYQTPLYWAAKSGELDMVKYLVNKGASVGIEDNYGWTVLYWAVESENFDIAEYLIKEKGMGIDVSAKYSNGKTMLHEAIRFAKLDAIKYLIGKGIDINIKDGYGDTPLHWAAIREKVDVVRYFVEQGADVNAKGNDDLTPLHWAVLYTNLKVVRCLVEGGSNIDAKSERGWTPLHLIAKNNRLLWGDDLNEMLGTTEYFIQKGADINAKDKDGNTPLHLAAMKGKIDVVKILLEYNADVNTKNNEGRTALYYAANNNHQELVELLLAHGASLQLLKFCI
;
A
#
# COMPACT_ATOMS: atom_id res chain seq x y z
N MET A 1 23.70 -4.81 -13.51
CA MET A 1 25.09 -4.90 -13.00
C MET A 1 25.31 -6.04 -12.00
N LEU A 2 24.39 -7.00 -11.82
CA LEU A 2 24.51 -8.06 -10.81
C LEU A 2 24.97 -9.43 -11.36
N GLU A 3 25.25 -9.58 -12.66
CA GLU A 3 25.40 -10.92 -13.26
C GLU A 3 26.83 -11.41 -13.55
N THR A 4 27.91 -10.69 -13.24
CA THR A 4 29.25 -11.15 -13.65
C THR A 4 30.37 -10.90 -12.65
N TYR A 5 30.52 -11.65 -11.54
CA TYR A 5 31.82 -11.81 -10.85
C TYR A 5 31.94 -13.13 -10.02
N PRO A 6 33.12 -13.80 -9.96
CA PRO A 6 33.30 -15.12 -9.34
C PRO A 6 33.51 -15.08 -7.81
N ALA A 7 33.20 -16.22 -7.17
CA ALA A 7 33.13 -16.44 -5.73
C ALA A 7 34.46 -16.29 -4.97
N GLY A 8 34.40 -15.71 -3.77
CA GLY A 8 35.48 -15.72 -2.75
C GLY A 8 35.87 -14.34 -2.23
N GLY A 9 36.26 -13.42 -3.12
CA GLY A 9 36.66 -12.03 -2.77
C GLY A 9 35.54 -10.98 -2.85
N ALA A 10 34.41 -11.35 -3.48
CA ALA A 10 33.36 -10.41 -3.89
C ALA A 10 32.56 -9.79 -2.74
N LYS A 11 32.33 -10.51 -1.62
CA LYS A 11 31.55 -9.96 -0.49
C LYS A 11 32.19 -8.68 0.06
N ASN A 12 33.52 -8.62 0.20
CA ASN A 12 34.21 -7.44 0.75
C ASN A 12 34.11 -6.21 -0.17
N LEU A 13 34.23 -6.42 -1.48
CA LEU A 13 34.06 -5.36 -2.48
C LEU A 13 32.62 -4.82 -2.52
N ILE A 14 31.62 -5.72 -2.46
CA ILE A 14 30.20 -5.36 -2.53
C ILE A 14 29.80 -4.45 -1.34
N HIS A 15 30.22 -4.78 -0.12
CA HIS A 15 29.90 -3.97 1.06
C HIS A 15 30.62 -2.61 1.09
N GLY A 16 31.88 -2.54 0.67
CA GLY A 16 32.63 -1.28 0.59
C GLY A 16 31.97 -0.32 -0.41
N PHE A 17 31.63 -0.83 -1.60
CA PHE A 17 30.94 -0.07 -2.63
C PHE A 17 29.56 0.43 -2.18
N ILE A 18 28.75 -0.42 -1.55
CA ILE A 18 27.43 -0.03 -1.03
C ILE A 18 27.54 1.04 0.06
N CYS A 19 28.53 0.93 0.95
CA CYS A 19 28.77 1.94 1.98
C CYS A 19 29.10 3.30 1.37
N GLN A 20 29.97 3.34 0.37
CA GLN A 20 30.34 4.57 -0.32
C GLN A 20 29.17 5.17 -1.11
N LEU A 21 28.35 4.35 -1.76
CA LEU A 21 27.13 4.79 -2.46
C LEU A 21 26.13 5.44 -1.49
N LYS A 22 25.95 4.86 -0.31
CA LYS A 22 25.08 5.44 0.73
C LYS A 22 25.63 6.78 1.23
N TRP A 23 26.94 6.91 1.38
CA TRP A 23 27.53 8.21 1.72
C TRP A 23 27.22 9.25 0.66
N LEU A 24 27.40 8.93 -0.61
CA LEU A 24 27.02 9.80 -1.73
C LEU A 24 25.55 10.22 -1.64
N MET A 25 24.63 9.28 -1.41
CA MET A 25 23.20 9.57 -1.25
C MET A 25 22.93 10.56 -0.11
N LEU A 26 23.60 10.39 1.05
CA LEU A 26 23.47 11.31 2.18
C LEU A 26 24.02 12.70 1.85
N PHE A 27 25.16 12.77 1.16
CA PHE A 27 25.76 14.03 0.71
C PHE A 27 24.82 14.79 -0.24
N LEU A 28 24.25 14.10 -1.24
CA LEU A 28 23.29 14.68 -2.17
C LEU A 28 22.09 15.29 -1.44
N LYS A 29 21.52 14.54 -0.47
CA LYS A 29 20.38 15.00 0.32
C LYS A 29 20.72 16.25 1.16
N ARG A 30 21.84 16.24 1.88
CA ARG A 30 22.22 17.36 2.75
C ARG A 30 22.68 18.59 1.96
N ALA A 31 23.24 18.40 0.77
CA ALA A 31 23.60 19.51 -0.10
C ALA A 31 22.37 20.26 -0.62
N MET A 32 21.30 19.53 -0.96
CA MET A 32 19.99 20.11 -1.29
C MET A 32 19.45 20.96 -0.12
N ASP A 33 19.42 20.41 1.10
CA ASP A 33 18.88 21.09 2.30
C ASP A 33 19.60 22.39 2.69
N LYS A 34 20.81 22.59 2.17
CA LYS A 34 21.68 23.72 2.48
C LYS A 34 21.92 24.64 1.29
N GLU A 35 21.25 24.39 0.16
CA GLU A 35 21.42 25.14 -1.08
C GLU A 35 22.88 25.20 -1.55
N TYR A 36 23.67 24.16 -1.24
CA TYR A 36 25.06 24.11 -1.67
C TYR A 36 25.13 23.68 -3.14
N SER A 37 25.65 24.56 -4.00
CA SER A 37 26.17 24.14 -5.31
C SER A 37 27.41 23.28 -5.09
N PHE A 38 27.34 21.99 -5.44
CA PHE A 38 28.46 21.07 -5.26
C PHE A 38 29.12 20.71 -6.60
N ARG A 39 30.43 20.49 -6.57
CA ARG A 39 31.14 19.79 -7.65
C ARG A 39 31.54 18.42 -7.13
N LEU A 40 31.00 17.36 -7.72
CA LEU A 40 31.43 16.00 -7.45
C LEU A 40 32.02 15.43 -8.73
N ALA A 41 33.31 15.11 -8.70
CA ALA A 41 33.99 14.42 -9.80
C ALA A 41 34.47 13.06 -9.30
N THR A 42 33.98 11.98 -9.92
CA THR A 42 34.41 10.60 -9.62
C THR A 42 35.58 10.14 -10.50
N GLU A 43 36.23 11.04 -11.27
CA GLU A 43 37.29 10.65 -12.23
C GLU A 43 38.62 11.40 -12.09
N LEU A 44 39.51 10.82 -11.27
CA LEU A 44 40.93 10.72 -11.58
C LEU A 44 41.17 9.30 -12.12
N ARG A 45 41.45 9.16 -13.42
CA ARG A 45 41.69 7.87 -14.13
C ARG A 45 42.75 6.92 -13.48
N LEU A 46 43.41 7.32 -12.40
CA LEU A 46 44.40 6.54 -11.67
C LEU A 46 43.86 5.87 -10.38
N ALA A 47 42.61 6.10 -10.00
CA ALA A 47 41.94 5.43 -8.89
C ALA A 47 40.85 4.48 -9.44
N ALA A 48 41.14 3.18 -9.46
CA ALA A 48 40.27 2.16 -10.04
C ALA A 48 39.12 1.71 -9.11
N SER A 49 38.87 2.43 -8.00
CA SER A 49 37.81 2.18 -7.02
C SER A 49 37.21 3.49 -6.51
N PHE A 50 35.93 3.47 -6.13
CA PHE A 50 35.07 4.60 -5.72
C PHE A 50 35.45 5.19 -4.33
N ASP A 51 36.76 5.26 -4.05
CA ASP A 51 37.33 5.59 -2.75
C ASP A 51 37.60 7.10 -2.58
N ASP A 52 37.59 7.87 -3.66
CA ASP A 52 38.12 9.24 -3.75
C ASP A 52 37.00 10.24 -4.14
N LEU A 53 36.43 10.94 -3.16
CA LEU A 53 35.44 11.99 -3.38
C LEU A 53 36.12 13.37 -3.31
N VAL A 54 35.88 14.23 -4.31
CA VAL A 54 36.31 15.63 -4.28
C VAL A 54 35.06 16.50 -4.22
N PHE A 55 35.00 17.37 -3.22
CA PHE A 55 33.97 18.39 -3.05
C PHE A 55 34.53 19.75 -3.46
N GLN A 56 33.74 20.53 -4.19
CA GLN A 56 33.96 21.96 -4.38
C GLN A 56 32.69 22.71 -3.94
N TYR A 57 32.86 23.78 -3.19
CA TYR A 57 31.78 24.70 -2.81
C TYR A 57 32.31 26.14 -2.71
N GLU A 58 31.43 27.14 -2.78
CA GLU A 58 31.79 28.54 -2.63
C GLU A 58 31.54 29.02 -1.20
N GLN A 59 32.52 29.71 -0.61
CA GLN A 59 32.40 30.33 0.69
C GLN A 59 33.06 31.70 0.69
N ASN A 60 32.31 32.76 1.01
CA ASN A 60 32.79 34.14 1.06
C ASN A 60 33.51 34.60 -0.24
N GLY A 61 32.97 34.24 -1.42
CA GLY A 61 33.54 34.63 -2.72
C GLY A 61 34.81 33.86 -3.13
N LYS A 62 35.13 32.77 -2.43
CA LYS A 62 36.27 31.88 -2.75
C LYS A 62 35.79 30.47 -2.99
N ILE A 63 36.35 29.83 -4.02
CA ILE A 63 36.14 28.42 -4.31
C ILE A 63 36.98 27.58 -3.34
N ILE A 64 36.31 26.74 -2.57
CA ILE A 64 36.94 25.82 -1.61
C ILE A 64 36.81 24.40 -2.13
N HIS A 65 37.93 23.66 -2.11
CA HIS A 65 37.99 22.24 -2.44
C HIS A 65 38.21 21.43 -1.16
N ARG A 66 37.50 20.32 -0.99
CA ARG A 66 37.78 19.31 0.04
C ARG A 66 37.94 17.95 -0.62
N PHE A 67 39.01 17.25 -0.29
CA PHE A 67 39.19 15.89 -0.76
C PHE A 67 38.87 14.92 0.36
N MET A 68 38.16 13.83 0.06
CA MET A 68 37.76 12.85 1.05
C MET A 68 37.98 11.43 0.54
N GLN A 69 38.63 10.61 1.37
CA GLN A 69 38.66 9.16 1.18
C GLN A 69 37.78 8.45 2.21
N ILE A 70 36.83 7.66 1.73
CA ILE A 70 35.94 6.86 2.58
C ILE A 70 36.54 5.46 2.77
N LYS A 71 36.72 5.07 4.03
CA LYS A 71 37.19 3.73 4.44
C LYS A 71 36.19 3.10 5.39
N HIS A 72 36.02 1.78 5.30
CA HIS A 72 35.09 1.04 6.12
C HIS A 72 35.72 -0.26 6.62
N THR A 73 35.76 -0.44 7.95
CA THR A 73 36.15 -1.70 8.58
C THR A 73 34.91 -2.50 8.99
N ARG A 74 34.94 -3.83 8.76
CA ARG A 74 33.89 -4.74 9.26
C ARG A 74 34.06 -5.11 10.73
N LYS A 75 35.26 -4.92 11.29
CA LYS A 75 35.55 -5.22 12.70
C LYS A 75 35.24 -3.97 13.51
N ARG A 76 34.06 -3.92 14.13
CA ARG A 76 33.52 -2.76 14.89
C ARG A 76 34.46 -2.24 15.99
N TYR A 77 35.42 -3.06 16.44
CA TYR A 77 36.39 -2.74 17.49
C TYR A 77 37.83 -2.55 17.00
N LYS A 78 38.11 -2.67 15.69
CA LYS A 78 39.47 -2.41 15.18
C LYS A 78 39.73 -0.91 15.32
N LYS A 79 40.58 -0.55 16.28
CA LYS A 79 41.11 0.81 16.40
C LYS A 79 42.29 1.01 15.45
N ILE A 80 42.45 2.23 14.96
CA ILE A 80 43.59 2.63 14.15
C ILE A 80 44.78 2.79 15.08
N ILE A 81 45.80 1.94 14.89
CA ILE A 81 47.08 2.03 15.60
C ILE A 81 48.15 2.69 14.74
N ILE A 82 49.25 3.11 15.35
CA ILE A 82 50.34 3.79 14.64
C ILE A 82 50.95 2.97 13.51
N ASP A 83 51.02 1.65 13.68
CA ASP A 83 51.58 0.75 12.66
C ASP A 83 50.68 0.64 11.42
N ASP A 84 49.36 0.81 11.56
CA ASP A 84 48.43 0.90 10.41
C ASP A 84 48.68 2.19 9.59
N LEU A 85 49.19 3.26 10.22
CA LEU A 85 49.52 4.54 9.56
C LEU A 85 50.90 4.52 8.89
N LEU A 86 51.88 3.83 9.51
CA LEU A 86 53.29 3.78 9.11
C LEU A 86 53.67 2.45 8.45
N THR A 87 52.88 2.05 7.45
CA THR A 87 52.99 0.76 6.75
C THR A 87 53.36 0.92 5.28
N HIS A 88 54.21 0.02 4.79
CA HIS A 88 54.53 -0.12 3.36
C HIS A 88 53.62 -1.14 2.64
N LYS A 89 52.72 -1.81 3.37
CA LYS A 89 51.84 -2.82 2.78
C LYS A 89 50.81 -2.13 1.87
N LYS A 90 50.83 -2.50 0.59
CA LYS A 90 49.97 -1.93 -0.45
C LYS A 90 48.45 -2.08 -0.17
N ASN A 91 48.08 -3.09 0.62
CA ASN A 91 46.69 -3.44 0.95
C ASN A 91 46.25 -2.97 2.34
N ASP A 92 47.02 -2.10 2.99
CA ASP A 92 46.61 -1.54 4.28
C ASP A 92 45.66 -0.34 4.09
N ASP A 93 44.56 -0.34 4.84
CA ASP A 93 43.47 0.63 4.67
C ASP A 93 43.84 2.03 5.17
N PHE A 94 44.83 2.19 6.05
CA PHE A 94 45.17 3.49 6.67
C PHE A 94 46.59 4.01 6.42
N GLY A 95 47.41 3.32 5.62
CA GLY A 95 48.79 3.73 5.37
C GLY A 95 48.94 5.13 4.74
N LEU A 96 49.63 6.05 5.42
CA LEU A 96 49.68 7.48 5.04
C LEU A 96 50.33 7.76 3.69
N VAL A 97 51.24 6.89 3.24
CA VAL A 97 51.97 7.05 1.98
C VAL A 97 51.04 7.07 0.77
N LYS A 98 49.98 6.26 0.78
CA LYS A 98 49.02 6.20 -0.34
C LYS A 98 48.20 7.50 -0.46
N TYR A 99 47.82 8.07 0.68
CA TYR A 99 47.06 9.31 0.76
C TYR A 99 47.92 10.51 0.35
N LEU A 100 49.20 10.52 0.75
CA LEU A 100 50.16 11.51 0.30
C LEU A 100 50.35 11.49 -1.22
N ILE A 101 50.43 10.30 -1.83
CA ILE A 101 50.51 10.15 -3.29
C ILE A 101 49.25 10.70 -3.96
N ALA A 102 48.06 10.37 -3.44
CA ALA A 102 46.80 10.91 -3.95
C ALA A 102 46.78 12.45 -3.87
N TYR A 103 47.20 13.00 -2.73
CA TYR A 103 47.33 14.45 -2.52
C TYR A 103 48.19 15.14 -3.58
N PHE A 104 49.38 14.60 -3.85
CA PHE A 104 50.27 15.13 -4.88
C PHE A 104 49.66 15.02 -6.29
N ILE A 105 48.99 13.91 -6.61
CA ILE A 105 48.32 13.73 -7.90
C ILE A 105 47.20 14.76 -8.11
N ILE A 106 46.38 15.00 -7.07
CA ILE A 106 45.28 15.98 -7.13
C ILE A 106 45.84 17.37 -7.40
N LYS A 107 46.83 17.81 -6.62
CA LYS A 107 47.50 19.10 -6.80
C LYS A 107 48.23 19.22 -8.14
N GLY A 108 48.72 18.12 -8.67
CA GLY A 108 49.43 18.06 -9.94
C GLY A 108 48.54 18.11 -11.18
N SER A 109 47.24 17.85 -11.03
CA SER A 109 46.34 17.61 -12.16
C SER A 109 45.87 18.86 -12.91
N GLY A 110 46.12 20.07 -12.38
CA GLY A 110 45.64 21.34 -12.92
C GLY A 110 44.12 21.56 -12.85
N LYS A 111 43.32 20.52 -12.58
CA LYS A 111 41.85 20.56 -12.54
C LYS A 111 41.27 21.35 -11.36
N PHE A 112 42.08 21.61 -10.33
CA PHE A 112 41.66 22.20 -9.05
C PHE A 112 42.41 23.50 -8.72
N ASP A 113 43.09 24.11 -9.69
CA ASP A 113 43.92 25.31 -9.50
C ASP A 113 43.09 26.59 -9.28
N ASN A 114 41.77 26.53 -9.55
CA ASN A 114 40.84 27.64 -9.43
C ASN A 114 40.34 27.91 -8.00
N GLY A 115 40.82 27.17 -6.99
CA GLY A 115 40.33 27.29 -5.62
C GLY A 115 41.33 26.82 -4.56
N ILE A 116 40.92 26.88 -3.30
CA ILE A 116 41.76 26.53 -2.15
C ILE A 116 41.39 25.13 -1.66
N LEU A 117 42.34 24.19 -1.68
CA LEU A 117 42.18 22.90 -0.99
C LEU A 117 42.26 23.11 0.53
N GLU A 118 41.10 23.08 1.18
CA GLU A 118 40.93 23.35 2.63
C GLU A 118 41.42 22.17 3.46
N ASP A 119 40.81 20.99 3.27
CA ASP A 119 41.13 19.78 4.04
C ASP A 119 41.24 18.54 3.12
N PHE A 120 42.08 17.60 3.56
CA PHE A 120 42.19 16.24 3.04
C PHE A 120 41.68 15.27 4.11
N ILE A 121 40.48 14.75 3.91
CA ILE A 121 39.72 14.01 4.92
C ILE A 121 39.87 12.51 4.68
N ILE A 122 40.17 11.77 5.73
CA ILE A 122 40.03 10.31 5.77
C ILE A 122 38.83 10.01 6.66
N ALA A 123 37.74 9.56 6.06
CA ALA A 123 36.48 9.25 6.72
C ALA A 123 36.38 7.75 7.00
N THR A 124 36.12 7.36 8.24
CA THR A 124 36.05 5.95 8.64
C THR A 124 35.11 5.70 9.82
N ASN A 125 34.61 4.47 9.92
CA ASN A 125 33.86 3.98 11.08
C ASN A 125 34.75 3.48 12.24
N ALA A 126 36.08 3.47 12.08
CA ALA A 126 37.04 3.10 13.12
C ALA A 126 37.56 4.33 13.89
N ASP A 127 37.69 4.23 15.22
CA ASP A 127 38.38 5.23 16.05
C ASP A 127 39.88 4.95 16.19
N PHE A 128 40.62 5.93 16.71
CA PHE A 128 42.02 5.76 17.09
C PHE A 128 42.20 4.98 18.40
N ASP A 129 43.29 4.23 18.48
CA ASP A 129 43.84 3.83 19.78
C ASP A 129 44.74 4.94 20.30
N LEU A 130 44.15 5.82 21.10
CA LEU A 130 44.84 6.99 21.67
C LEU A 130 46.06 6.58 22.52
N LYS A 131 46.05 5.40 23.16
CA LYS A 131 47.17 4.94 23.99
C LYS A 131 48.39 4.62 23.11
N SER A 132 48.20 3.82 22.05
CA SER A 132 49.24 3.47 21.07
C SER A 132 49.90 4.69 20.41
N LEU A 133 49.13 5.75 20.15
CA LEU A 133 49.65 6.99 19.54
C LEU A 133 50.49 7.82 20.51
N VAL A 134 50.07 7.91 21.78
CA VAL A 134 50.79 8.65 22.83
C VAL A 134 52.15 8.01 23.11
N ASP A 135 52.21 6.68 23.13
CA ASP A 135 53.47 5.92 23.34
C ASP A 135 54.54 6.22 22.27
N LYS A 136 54.10 6.62 21.05
CA LYS A 136 54.99 7.05 19.95
C LYS A 136 55.13 8.56 19.82
N LYS A 137 54.67 9.33 20.83
CA LYS A 137 54.74 10.80 20.91
C LYS A 137 53.97 11.52 19.79
N ILE A 138 52.88 10.93 19.34
CA ILE A 138 51.94 11.55 18.39
C ILE A 138 50.71 11.98 19.18
N SER A 139 50.35 13.26 19.07
CA SER A 139 49.15 13.78 19.71
C SER A 139 48.05 13.97 18.68
N VAL A 140 46.80 13.68 19.06
CA VAL A 140 45.63 13.96 18.22
C VAL A 140 44.85 15.10 18.84
N THR A 141 44.44 16.06 18.01
CA THR A 141 43.68 17.23 18.46
C THR A 141 42.29 17.18 17.86
N LYS A 142 41.27 17.19 18.74
CA LYS A 142 39.86 17.16 18.33
C LYS A 142 39.46 18.50 17.73
N ILE A 143 38.91 18.48 16.53
CA ILE A 143 38.27 19.62 15.91
C ILE A 143 36.89 19.78 16.56
N LYS A 144 36.65 20.91 17.23
CA LYS A 144 35.40 21.17 17.97
C LYS A 144 34.28 21.75 17.11
N THR A 145 34.61 22.31 15.94
CA THR A 145 33.60 22.85 15.02
C THR A 145 32.76 21.70 14.45
N LYS A 146 31.46 21.92 14.32
CA LYS A 146 30.57 20.97 13.62
C LYS A 146 30.83 21.05 12.12
N ASP A 147 30.68 19.92 11.46
CA ASP A 147 30.69 19.74 10.01
C ASP A 147 29.29 19.38 9.54
N ASP A 148 28.83 20.04 8.48
CA ASP A 148 27.47 19.87 7.96
C ASP A 148 27.20 18.44 7.43
N PHE A 149 28.23 17.73 6.99
CA PHE A 149 28.08 16.40 6.41
C PHE A 149 28.54 15.29 7.35
N LEU A 150 29.65 15.50 8.05
CA LEU A 150 30.31 14.44 8.83
C LEU A 150 29.93 14.39 10.31
N SER A 151 29.17 15.38 10.81
CA SER A 151 28.71 15.38 12.22
C SER A 151 27.45 14.54 12.37
N ILE A 152 27.62 13.25 12.68
CA ILE A 152 26.53 12.28 12.78
C ILE A 152 26.74 11.46 14.05
N GLY A 153 25.76 11.47 14.96
CA GLY A 153 25.83 10.74 16.22
C GLY A 153 27.09 11.09 17.03
N ASN A 154 27.88 10.06 17.37
CA ASN A 154 29.11 10.17 18.16
C ASN A 154 30.38 10.37 17.31
N SER A 155 30.25 10.76 16.03
CA SER A 155 31.41 10.99 15.17
C SER A 155 32.32 12.08 15.72
N ALA A 156 33.62 11.95 15.42
CA ALA A 156 34.63 12.91 15.84
C ALA A 156 35.59 13.22 14.70
N ARG A 157 36.17 14.41 14.71
CA ARG A 157 37.20 14.82 13.75
C ARG A 157 38.50 15.15 14.48
N TYR A 158 39.62 14.66 13.97
CA TYR A 158 40.93 14.80 14.57
C TYR A 158 41.98 15.27 13.57
N LYS A 159 42.88 16.16 14.02
CA LYS A 159 44.17 16.46 13.34
C LYS A 159 45.32 15.79 14.08
N LEU A 160 46.22 15.16 13.32
CA LEU A 160 47.45 14.59 13.85
C LEU A 160 48.49 15.70 14.07
N LYS A 161 49.13 15.71 15.24
CA LYS A 161 50.28 16.56 15.55
C LYS A 161 51.50 15.69 15.81
N ASP A 162 52.42 15.72 14.84
CA ASP A 162 53.70 15.03 14.88
C ASP A 162 54.72 15.85 15.67
N LEU A 163 54.79 15.64 16.99
CA LEU A 163 55.59 16.46 17.92
C LEU A 163 57.11 16.30 17.74
N LYS A 164 57.56 15.22 17.10
CA LYS A 164 58.98 14.90 16.89
C LYS A 164 59.40 14.76 15.43
N GLY A 165 58.48 14.91 14.48
CA GLY A 165 58.75 14.73 13.05
C GLY A 165 58.88 13.25 12.63
N ASN A 166 58.36 12.31 13.42
CA ASN A 166 58.47 10.88 13.17
C ASN A 166 57.67 10.46 11.91
N ILE A 167 56.45 11.00 11.76
CA ILE A 167 55.60 10.75 10.58
C ILE A 167 56.21 11.43 9.37
N ALA A 168 56.66 12.68 9.52
CA ALA A 168 57.30 13.42 8.43
C ALA A 168 58.57 12.72 7.92
N GLN A 169 59.44 12.23 8.83
CA GLN A 169 60.65 11.49 8.49
C GLN A 169 60.32 10.17 7.78
N TYR A 170 59.32 9.42 8.27
CA TYR A 170 58.86 8.19 7.63
C TYR A 170 58.35 8.43 6.20
N LEU A 171 57.54 9.48 6.01
CA LEU A 171 57.03 9.86 4.69
C LEU A 171 58.17 10.26 3.74
N LYS A 172 59.18 11.03 4.22
CA LYS A 172 60.36 11.39 3.41
C LYS A 172 61.14 10.15 2.95
N GLN A 173 61.44 9.24 3.86
CA GLN A 173 62.13 7.98 3.55
C GLN A 173 61.33 7.14 2.54
N SER A 174 60.02 7.05 2.72
CA SER A 174 59.13 6.32 1.81
C SER A 174 59.09 6.96 0.41
N MET A 175 59.09 8.29 0.33
CA MET A 175 59.00 9.04 -0.93
C MET A 175 60.30 8.99 -1.75
N ALA A 176 61.47 8.83 -1.11
CA ALA A 176 62.75 8.64 -1.81
C ALA A 176 62.71 7.46 -2.81
N SER A 177 61.98 6.39 -2.48
CA SER A 177 61.80 5.21 -3.35
C SER A 177 60.74 5.37 -4.45
N MET A 178 59.89 6.41 -4.38
CA MET A 178 58.72 6.60 -5.27
C MET A 178 58.75 7.88 -6.10
N LYS A 179 59.73 8.75 -5.88
CA LYS A 179 59.94 10.03 -6.56
C LYS A 179 59.87 9.95 -8.10
N ASP A 180 60.49 8.93 -8.69
CA ASP A 180 60.51 8.74 -10.15
C ASP A 180 59.15 8.30 -10.72
N LYS A 181 58.38 7.50 -9.97
CA LYS A 181 57.03 7.07 -10.37
C LYS A 181 56.02 8.21 -10.26
N LEU A 182 56.18 9.07 -9.25
CA LEU A 182 55.31 10.22 -9.02
C LEU A 182 55.54 11.32 -10.07
N SER A 183 56.80 11.59 -10.42
CA SER A 183 57.17 12.57 -11.46
C SER A 183 56.58 12.22 -12.84
N LYS A 184 56.41 10.93 -13.14
CA LYS A 184 55.74 10.45 -14.36
C LYS A 184 54.22 10.69 -14.37
N LYS A 185 53.58 10.79 -13.20
CA LYS A 185 52.11 10.89 -13.06
C LYS A 185 51.59 12.33 -12.94
N ILE A 186 52.43 13.27 -12.54
CA ILE A 186 52.00 14.64 -12.17
C ILE A 186 52.33 15.70 -13.23
N SER A 187 53.47 15.60 -13.91
CA SER A 187 54.08 16.77 -14.53
C SER A 187 54.75 16.50 -15.88
N ASN A 188 54.16 15.68 -16.76
CA ASN A 188 54.67 15.40 -18.12
C ASN A 188 56.20 15.15 -18.17
N GLY A 189 56.78 14.54 -17.14
CA GLY A 189 58.21 14.22 -17.06
C GLY A 189 59.14 15.23 -16.35
N LYS A 190 58.64 16.31 -15.72
CA LYS A 190 59.47 17.21 -14.90
C LYS A 190 59.82 16.56 -13.55
N LYS A 191 61.12 16.40 -13.24
CA LYS A 191 61.60 15.83 -11.96
C LYS A 191 61.21 16.72 -10.79
N ILE A 192 60.48 16.16 -9.82
CA ILE A 192 60.13 16.84 -8.56
C ILE A 192 61.40 16.95 -7.70
N SER A 193 61.69 18.11 -7.12
CA SER A 193 62.86 18.30 -6.24
C SER A 193 62.61 17.75 -4.83
N ASP A 194 63.67 17.49 -4.05
CA ASP A 194 63.50 17.06 -2.64
C ASP A 194 62.86 18.16 -1.78
N GLU A 195 63.11 19.43 -2.11
CA GLU A 195 62.47 20.59 -1.46
C GLU A 195 60.96 20.64 -1.72
N GLU A 196 60.52 20.30 -2.94
CA GLU A 196 59.09 20.24 -3.30
C GLU A 196 58.37 19.10 -2.56
N ILE A 197 59.03 17.96 -2.38
CA ILE A 197 58.51 16.82 -1.61
C ILE A 197 58.38 17.23 -0.13
N ASP A 198 59.39 17.86 0.43
CA ASP A 198 59.39 18.32 1.83
C ASP A 198 58.29 19.34 2.11
N LYS A 199 58.13 20.33 1.21
CA LYS A 199 57.05 21.31 1.28
C LYS A 199 55.68 20.64 1.14
N GLY A 200 55.56 19.68 0.24
CA GLY A 200 54.32 18.93 0.02
C GLY A 200 53.91 18.04 1.19
N ILE A 201 54.86 17.37 1.85
CA ILE A 201 54.61 16.58 3.07
C ILE A 201 54.09 17.48 4.20
N LYS A 202 54.74 18.63 4.42
CA LYS A 202 54.32 19.58 5.46
C LYS A 202 52.91 20.12 5.19
N ASP A 203 52.61 20.47 3.94
CA ASP A 203 51.31 20.97 3.54
C ASP A 203 50.20 19.90 3.61
N PHE A 204 50.51 18.64 3.24
CA PHE A 204 49.62 17.50 3.38
C PHE A 204 49.24 17.25 4.86
N LEU A 205 50.24 17.14 5.74
CA LEU A 205 50.00 16.88 7.17
C LEU A 205 49.18 17.99 7.84
N ASN A 206 49.34 19.25 7.43
CA ASN A 206 48.56 20.37 7.95
C ASN A 206 47.07 20.31 7.57
N LYS A 207 46.78 19.76 6.38
CA LYS A 207 45.42 19.63 5.82
C LYS A 207 44.77 18.28 6.11
N LEU A 208 45.55 17.31 6.60
CA LEU A 208 45.06 15.97 6.91
C LEU A 208 44.11 15.99 8.11
N VAL A 209 42.90 15.50 7.89
CA VAL A 209 41.84 15.38 8.91
C VAL A 209 41.32 13.94 8.91
N PHE A 210 41.19 13.35 10.08
CA PHE A 210 40.50 12.07 10.24
C PHE A 210 39.10 12.30 10.78
N ALA A 211 38.08 11.85 10.06
CA ALA A 211 36.71 11.76 10.55
C ALA A 211 36.43 10.30 10.96
N VAL A 212 36.22 10.06 12.24
CA VAL A 212 36.16 8.73 12.85
C VAL A 212 34.84 8.53 13.59
N ASN A 213 34.54 7.28 13.98
CA ASN A 213 33.26 6.87 14.57
C ASN A 213 32.05 7.23 13.69
N LEU A 214 32.24 7.19 12.38
CA LEU A 214 31.14 7.38 11.44
C LEU A 214 30.23 6.14 11.38
N PRO A 215 28.94 6.31 11.04
CA PRO A 215 27.98 5.20 10.96
C PRO A 215 28.43 4.10 10.01
N ASN A 216 28.05 2.85 10.32
CA ASN A 216 28.24 1.73 9.42
C ASN A 216 27.18 1.71 8.30
N GLU A 217 27.33 0.79 7.34
CA GLU A 217 26.47 0.68 6.16
C GLU A 217 24.96 0.57 6.48
N VAL A 218 24.59 -0.10 7.57
CA VAL A 218 23.18 -0.29 7.99
C VAL A 218 22.65 0.98 8.64
N GLU A 219 23.40 1.53 9.61
CA GLU A 219 23.06 2.77 10.31
C GLU A 219 22.91 3.93 9.32
N LEU A 220 23.81 4.01 8.34
CA LEU A 220 23.78 5.02 7.28
C LEU A 220 22.51 4.90 6.40
N GLY A 221 22.08 3.67 6.11
CA GLY A 221 20.84 3.42 5.37
C GLY A 221 19.61 3.95 6.11
N GLU A 222 19.53 3.72 7.42
CA GLU A 222 18.42 4.22 8.25
C GLU A 222 18.42 5.75 8.39
N ILE A 223 19.60 6.37 8.49
CA ILE A 223 19.73 7.84 8.50
C ILE A 223 19.20 8.43 7.19
N ILE A 224 19.60 7.88 6.04
CA ILE A 224 19.15 8.37 4.73
C ILE A 224 17.63 8.17 4.57
N LYS A 225 17.09 7.00 4.94
CA LYS A 225 15.63 6.75 4.93
C LYS A 225 14.87 7.77 5.76
N ASN A 226 15.39 8.10 6.95
CA ASN A 226 14.75 9.06 7.84
C ASN A 226 14.90 10.51 7.35
N GLU A 227 16.04 10.89 6.78
CA GLU A 227 16.24 12.23 6.20
C GLU A 227 15.40 12.43 4.93
N LEU A 228 15.31 11.44 4.03
CA LEU A 228 14.42 11.47 2.87
C LEU A 228 12.94 11.46 3.31
N GLY A 229 12.58 10.60 4.26
CA GLY A 229 11.19 10.43 4.70
C GLY A 229 10.54 11.67 5.31
N LYS A 230 11.32 12.63 5.82
CA LYS A 230 10.82 13.91 6.36
C LYS A 230 10.12 14.78 5.30
N GLU A 231 10.47 14.65 4.03
CA GLU A 231 9.86 15.43 2.95
C GLU A 231 8.59 14.79 2.38
N PHE A 232 8.45 13.47 2.50
CA PHE A 232 7.41 12.71 1.82
C PHE A 232 6.24 12.30 2.73
N ASN A 233 6.12 12.90 3.92
CA ASN A 233 5.11 12.89 5.01
C ASN A 233 3.98 11.84 5.13
N ASN A 234 3.76 10.91 4.20
CA ASN A 234 2.79 9.81 4.20
C ASN A 234 3.14 8.67 3.18
N ILE A 235 4.34 8.64 2.58
CA ILE A 235 4.78 7.57 1.65
C ILE A 235 5.72 6.61 2.38
N ASP A 236 5.66 5.31 2.05
CA ASP A 236 6.57 4.31 2.58
C ASP A 236 8.04 4.72 2.34
N LYS A 237 8.74 5.01 3.45
CA LYS A 237 10.14 5.41 3.48
C LYS A 237 11.05 4.42 2.76
N LYS A 238 10.68 3.14 2.73
CA LYS A 238 11.44 2.08 2.04
C LYS A 238 11.40 2.24 0.52
N ASN A 239 10.25 2.60 -0.03
CA ASN A 239 10.05 2.80 -1.47
C ASN A 239 10.76 4.06 -1.97
N VAL A 240 10.66 5.16 -1.21
CA VAL A 240 11.37 6.41 -1.50
C VAL A 240 12.88 6.19 -1.55
N TYR A 241 13.42 5.51 -0.52
CA TYR A 241 14.82 5.16 -0.45
C TYR A 241 15.27 4.26 -1.61
N GLY A 242 14.47 3.24 -1.96
CA GLY A 242 14.77 2.32 -3.05
C GLY A 242 14.84 3.01 -4.41
N ARG A 243 13.91 3.94 -4.69
CA ARG A 243 13.90 4.72 -5.93
C ARG A 243 15.05 5.72 -6.00
N PHE A 244 15.31 6.44 -4.92
CA PHE A 244 16.45 7.35 -4.82
C PHE A 244 17.78 6.63 -5.08
N LEU A 245 17.93 5.41 -4.55
CA LEU A 245 19.11 4.56 -4.79
C LEU A 245 19.30 4.21 -6.28
N VAL A 246 18.22 3.86 -6.99
CA VAL A 246 18.27 3.48 -8.41
C VAL A 246 18.68 4.66 -9.28
N GLU A 247 18.12 5.84 -9.04
CA GLU A 247 18.45 7.04 -9.83
C GLU A 247 19.89 7.51 -9.60
N VAL A 248 20.40 7.45 -8.37
CA VAL A 248 21.81 7.74 -8.09
C VAL A 248 22.73 6.73 -8.80
N LEU A 249 22.33 5.46 -8.84
CA LEU A 249 23.06 4.42 -9.59
C LEU A 249 23.05 4.65 -11.10
N ASP A 250 21.93 5.11 -11.66
CA ASP A 250 21.82 5.40 -13.09
C ASP A 250 22.58 6.67 -13.48
N TRP A 251 22.54 7.71 -12.64
CA TRP A 251 23.40 8.88 -12.78
C TRP A 251 24.88 8.50 -12.81
N MET A 252 25.32 7.61 -11.92
CA MET A 252 26.71 7.11 -11.91
C MET A 252 27.10 6.31 -13.17
N LYS A 253 26.14 5.75 -13.92
CA LYS A 253 26.43 4.99 -15.16
C LYS A 253 26.70 5.91 -16.36
N ALA A 254 26.25 7.16 -16.33
CA ALA A 254 26.59 8.15 -17.34
C ALA A 254 28.09 8.47 -17.22
N ARG A 255 28.91 7.95 -18.16
CA ARG A 255 30.39 7.89 -18.10
C ARG A 255 31.13 9.23 -18.20
N GLU A 256 30.46 10.33 -17.91
CA GLU A 256 31.09 11.63 -17.78
C GLU A 256 30.84 12.06 -16.34
N GLY A 257 31.90 12.26 -15.55
CA GLY A 257 31.80 12.86 -14.22
C GLY A 257 31.25 14.29 -14.31
N LYS A 258 29.94 14.39 -14.55
CA LYS A 258 29.20 15.62 -14.78
C LYS A 258 28.97 16.31 -13.44
N PHE A 259 29.14 17.61 -13.48
CA PHE A 259 28.88 18.50 -12.36
C PHE A 259 27.36 18.60 -12.17
N LEU A 260 26.89 18.60 -10.92
CA LEU A 260 25.49 18.88 -10.60
C LEU A 260 25.45 20.20 -9.83
N SER A 261 24.99 21.24 -10.49
CA SER A 261 24.62 22.51 -9.86
C SER A 261 23.43 22.35 -8.91
N HIS A 262 23.20 23.33 -8.03
CA HIS A 262 22.00 23.36 -7.17
C HIS A 262 20.71 23.14 -7.96
N GLU A 263 20.60 23.77 -9.14
CA GLU A 263 19.46 23.65 -10.04
C GLU A 263 19.31 22.22 -10.58
N GLU A 264 20.39 21.58 -11.02
CA GLU A 264 20.36 20.18 -11.51
C GLU A 264 20.05 19.16 -10.39
N ILE A 265 20.47 19.44 -9.15
CA ILE A 265 20.11 18.61 -7.98
C ILE A 265 18.63 18.75 -7.67
N ASN A 266 18.12 19.99 -7.70
CA ASN A 266 16.69 20.22 -7.51
C ASN A 266 15.89 19.54 -8.63
N GLU A 267 16.31 19.62 -9.90
CA GLU A 267 15.67 18.89 -10.99
C GLU A 267 15.75 17.36 -10.80
N PHE A 268 16.88 16.84 -10.34
CA PHE A 268 17.06 15.42 -10.02
C PHE A 268 16.10 14.96 -8.90
N PHE A 269 15.97 15.75 -7.83
CA PHE A 269 15.05 15.46 -6.74
C PHE A 269 13.58 15.67 -7.13
N GLU A 270 13.27 16.67 -7.96
CA GLU A 270 11.92 16.91 -8.48
C GLU A 270 11.48 15.80 -9.44
N LYS A 271 12.37 15.27 -10.29
CA LYS A 271 12.10 14.08 -11.09
C LYS A 271 11.75 12.87 -10.21
N ILE A 272 12.55 12.62 -9.17
CA ILE A 272 12.30 11.53 -8.22
C ILE A 272 10.99 11.77 -7.46
N ARG A 273 10.70 13.01 -7.10
CA ARG A 273 9.46 13.42 -6.44
C ARG A 273 8.25 13.25 -7.36
N GLU A 274 8.34 13.59 -8.64
CA GLU A 274 7.29 13.37 -9.65
C GLU A 274 7.05 11.88 -9.90
N GLU A 275 8.09 11.06 -9.96
CA GLU A 275 7.98 9.60 -10.16
C GLU A 275 7.41 8.88 -8.94
N ILE A 276 7.81 9.30 -7.72
CA ILE A 276 7.29 8.76 -6.45
C ILE A 276 5.85 9.25 -6.17
N LEU A 277 5.51 10.48 -6.55
CA LEU A 277 4.18 11.08 -6.37
C LEU A 277 3.25 10.92 -7.58
N GLY A 278 3.64 10.12 -8.58
CA GLY A 278 3.12 10.17 -9.95
C GLY A 278 1.60 10.26 -10.10
N ALA A 279 1.19 10.91 -11.20
CA ALA A 279 -0.17 10.96 -11.72
C ALA A 279 -0.83 9.58 -11.67
N ILE A 280 -1.99 9.49 -11.00
CA ILE A 280 -2.76 8.26 -10.91
C ILE A 280 -3.85 8.31 -11.97
N TRP A 281 -3.66 7.52 -13.03
CA TRP A 281 -4.66 7.28 -14.07
C TRP A 281 -5.17 5.85 -13.90
N PHE A 282 -6.38 5.71 -13.38
CA PHE A 282 -6.96 4.41 -13.06
C PHE A 282 -8.24 4.17 -13.86
N GLY A 283 -8.38 2.99 -14.48
CA GLY A 283 -9.60 2.55 -15.16
C GLY A 283 -9.96 3.31 -16.45
N ILE A 284 -9.14 4.27 -16.90
CA ILE A 284 -9.43 5.10 -18.06
C ILE A 284 -8.97 4.41 -19.34
N ILE A 285 -9.87 4.35 -20.33
CA ILE A 285 -9.56 3.93 -21.69
C ILE A 285 -9.34 5.18 -22.55
N GLU A 286 -8.40 5.11 -23.49
CA GLU A 286 -8.16 6.21 -24.43
C GLU A 286 -9.46 6.56 -25.19
N PRO A 287 -9.75 7.87 -25.36
CA PRO A 287 -10.89 8.26 -26.18
C PRO A 287 -10.67 7.80 -27.62
N VAL A 288 -11.72 7.24 -28.24
CA VAL A 288 -11.65 6.77 -29.63
C VAL A 288 -11.25 7.94 -30.53
N ALA A 289 -10.20 7.77 -31.33
CA ALA A 289 -9.65 8.84 -32.18
C ALA A 289 -10.70 9.44 -33.14
N SER A 290 -11.71 8.67 -33.54
CA SER A 290 -12.82 9.10 -34.39
C SER A 290 -13.88 9.95 -33.66
N PHE A 291 -13.95 9.92 -32.33
CA PHE A 291 -14.91 10.68 -31.52
C PHE A 291 -14.55 12.19 -31.48
N THR A 292 -14.80 12.84 -32.60
CA THR A 292 -14.55 14.26 -32.86
C THR A 292 -15.84 15.07 -32.74
N GLY A 293 -15.76 16.31 -32.26
CA GLY A 293 -16.94 17.14 -31.96
C GLY A 293 -17.21 17.36 -30.46
N ARG A 294 -18.33 18.02 -30.15
CA ARG A 294 -18.87 18.34 -28.82
C ARG A 294 -18.01 19.22 -27.93
N SER A 295 -17.28 20.15 -28.56
CA SER A 295 -16.43 21.11 -27.87
C SER A 295 -17.22 22.02 -26.92
N SER A 296 -18.48 22.32 -27.26
CA SER A 296 -19.40 23.12 -26.43
C SER A 296 -19.77 22.40 -25.13
N GLU A 297 -20.16 21.13 -25.22
CA GLU A 297 -20.60 20.30 -24.11
C GLU A 297 -19.40 19.93 -23.22
N LEU A 298 -18.24 19.70 -23.84
CA LEU A 298 -16.96 19.51 -23.15
C LEU A 298 -16.57 20.75 -22.34
N LYS A 299 -16.71 21.95 -22.92
CA LYS A 299 -16.45 23.21 -22.23
C LYS A 299 -17.49 23.44 -21.12
N ALA A 300 -18.77 23.19 -21.38
CA ALA A 300 -19.82 23.32 -20.38
C ALA A 300 -19.60 22.39 -19.17
N SER A 301 -19.03 21.19 -19.40
CA SER A 301 -18.62 20.23 -18.35
C SER A 301 -17.48 20.77 -17.52
N HIS A 302 -16.49 21.40 -18.17
CA HIS A 302 -15.38 22.05 -17.49
C HIS A 302 -15.86 23.22 -16.63
N ASP A 303 -16.65 24.11 -17.23
CA ASP A 303 -17.22 25.28 -16.56
C ASP A 303 -18.13 24.86 -15.39
N ALA A 304 -18.80 23.71 -15.47
CA ALA A 304 -19.61 23.16 -14.40
C ALA A 304 -18.76 22.72 -13.20
N LEU A 305 -17.72 21.93 -13.45
CA LEU A 305 -16.83 21.39 -12.43
C LEU A 305 -16.00 22.47 -11.73
N GLN A 306 -15.66 23.56 -12.44
CA GLN A 306 -14.85 24.65 -11.88
C GLN A 306 -15.65 25.74 -11.14
N ARG A 307 -16.98 25.60 -10.96
CA ARG A 307 -17.78 26.57 -10.21
C ARG A 307 -17.41 26.54 -8.72
N SER A 308 -16.93 27.66 -8.19
CA SER A 308 -16.85 27.86 -6.74
C SER A 308 -18.21 28.30 -6.19
N THR A 309 -18.88 27.46 -5.39
CA THR A 309 -20.04 27.90 -4.60
C THR A 309 -19.83 27.64 -3.11
N ILE A 310 -20.56 28.41 -2.31
CA ILE A 310 -20.53 28.69 -0.86
C ILE A 310 -19.88 27.60 0.01
N LYS A 311 -19.03 28.04 0.96
CA LYS A 311 -18.24 27.23 1.93
C LYS A 311 -19.01 26.16 2.74
N GLN A 312 -20.34 26.11 2.68
CA GLN A 312 -21.19 25.19 3.46
C GLN A 312 -21.90 24.10 2.63
N ALA A 313 -21.81 24.09 1.30
CA ALA A 313 -22.49 23.08 0.47
C ALA A 313 -21.79 21.71 0.51
N VAL A 314 -22.55 20.62 0.68
CA VAL A 314 -22.05 19.24 0.76
C VAL A 314 -21.42 18.77 -0.57
N ILE A 315 -21.93 19.21 -1.73
CA ILE A 315 -21.63 18.65 -3.07
C ILE A 315 -21.01 19.68 -4.05
N SER A 316 -20.15 20.57 -3.58
CA SER A 316 -19.73 21.77 -4.34
C SER A 316 -18.87 21.55 -5.61
N GLN A 317 -18.50 20.32 -5.99
CA GLN A 317 -17.58 20.02 -7.12
C GLN A 317 -18.05 18.87 -8.02
N VAL A 318 -19.36 18.77 -8.25
CA VAL A 318 -19.98 17.66 -9.00
C VAL A 318 -20.69 18.17 -10.25
N ALA A 319 -20.49 17.48 -11.37
CA ALA A 319 -21.20 17.73 -12.62
C ALA A 319 -21.69 16.42 -13.23
N THR A 320 -22.86 16.47 -13.89
CA THR A 320 -23.44 15.29 -14.53
C THR A 320 -23.62 15.51 -16.02
N ILE A 321 -23.28 14.49 -16.82
CA ILE A 321 -23.58 14.41 -18.25
C ILE A 321 -24.73 13.41 -18.42
N SER A 322 -25.91 13.89 -18.79
CA SER A 322 -27.11 13.06 -18.95
C SER A 322 -27.56 12.99 -20.40
N GLY A 323 -28.18 11.90 -20.83
CA GLY A 323 -28.70 11.80 -22.20
C GLY A 323 -29.16 10.39 -22.56
N LEU A 324 -29.74 10.23 -23.75
CA LEU A 324 -30.21 8.94 -24.27
C LEU A 324 -29.08 7.88 -24.30
N GLY A 325 -29.44 6.59 -24.36
CA GLY A 325 -28.45 5.51 -24.54
C GLY A 325 -27.63 5.70 -25.82
N GLY A 326 -26.37 5.25 -25.85
CA GLY A 326 -25.55 5.24 -27.07
C GLY A 326 -25.20 6.60 -27.68
N VAL A 327 -25.49 7.72 -26.99
CA VAL A 327 -25.13 9.06 -27.46
C VAL A 327 -23.70 9.47 -27.15
N GLY A 328 -22.83 8.60 -26.61
CA GLY A 328 -21.41 8.90 -26.42
C GLY A 328 -21.06 9.71 -25.16
N LYS A 329 -21.71 9.42 -24.02
CA LYS A 329 -21.46 10.11 -22.74
C LYS A 329 -20.11 9.71 -22.14
N SER A 330 -19.84 8.41 -22.06
CA SER A 330 -18.57 7.86 -21.58
C SER A 330 -17.40 8.37 -22.41
N GLU A 331 -17.55 8.47 -23.73
CA GLU A 331 -16.54 9.00 -24.65
C GLU A 331 -16.30 10.50 -24.43
N LEU A 332 -17.34 11.28 -24.12
CA LEU A 332 -17.18 12.68 -23.73
C LEU A 332 -16.42 12.80 -22.40
N ALA A 333 -16.71 11.94 -21.42
CA ALA A 333 -15.99 11.90 -20.15
C ALA A 333 -14.52 11.44 -20.32
N ARG A 334 -14.24 10.44 -21.16
CA ARG A 334 -12.86 10.03 -21.53
C ARG A 334 -12.10 11.19 -22.20
N LYS A 335 -12.76 11.91 -23.10
CA LYS A 335 -12.18 13.09 -23.75
C LYS A 335 -11.94 14.23 -22.75
N TYR A 336 -12.79 14.38 -21.74
CA TYR A 336 -12.60 15.31 -20.64
C TYR A 336 -11.37 14.95 -19.80
N ALA A 337 -11.27 13.69 -19.37
CA ALA A 337 -10.09 13.16 -18.68
C ALA A 337 -8.80 13.42 -19.47
N TYR A 338 -8.79 13.11 -20.77
CA TYR A 338 -7.62 13.31 -21.61
C TYR A 338 -7.22 14.77 -21.77
N LYS A 339 -8.20 15.66 -21.98
CA LYS A 339 -7.94 17.09 -22.23
C LYS A 339 -7.59 17.86 -20.97
N TYR A 340 -8.29 17.59 -19.86
CA TYR A 340 -8.22 18.38 -18.63
C TYR A 340 -7.61 17.60 -17.45
N GLY A 341 -7.19 16.34 -17.62
CA GLY A 341 -6.65 15.51 -16.55
C GLY A 341 -5.42 16.12 -15.86
N LYS A 342 -4.63 16.91 -16.59
CA LYS A 342 -3.49 17.65 -16.04
C LYS A 342 -3.91 18.73 -15.02
N ASP A 343 -5.10 19.30 -15.16
CA ASP A 343 -5.64 20.32 -14.24
C ASP A 343 -5.93 19.71 -12.84
N TYR A 344 -5.99 18.38 -12.78
CA TYR A 344 -6.14 17.58 -11.55
C TYR A 344 -4.83 16.91 -11.16
N TYR A 345 -3.68 17.53 -11.49
CA TYR A 345 -2.34 17.00 -11.23
C TYR A 345 -2.12 15.59 -11.81
N GLY A 346 -2.89 15.22 -12.84
CA GLY A 346 -2.89 13.88 -13.41
C GLY A 346 -3.52 12.81 -12.54
N ASN A 347 -4.25 13.15 -11.48
CA ASN A 347 -5.06 12.21 -10.70
C ASN A 347 -6.45 12.10 -11.32
N VAL A 348 -6.64 11.11 -12.20
CA VAL A 348 -7.92 10.82 -12.83
C VAL A 348 -8.29 9.37 -12.58
N ILE A 349 -9.42 9.17 -11.90
CA ILE A 349 -9.90 7.88 -11.41
C ILE A 349 -11.23 7.58 -12.09
N TRP A 350 -11.32 6.46 -12.79
CA TRP A 350 -12.53 5.99 -13.44
C TRP A 350 -13.18 4.87 -12.62
N ILE A 351 -14.44 5.08 -12.26
CA ILE A 351 -15.27 4.17 -11.47
C ILE A 351 -16.45 3.72 -12.32
N SER A 352 -16.66 2.41 -12.45
CA SER A 352 -17.84 1.84 -13.11
C SER A 352 -19.03 1.93 -12.16
N ALA A 353 -19.95 2.84 -12.42
CA ALA A 353 -21.05 3.21 -11.52
C ALA A 353 -22.41 2.57 -11.90
N GLU A 354 -22.41 1.46 -12.65
CA GLU A 354 -23.65 0.81 -13.10
C GLU A 354 -24.53 0.31 -11.96
N ASN A 355 -23.93 -0.20 -10.88
CA ASN A 355 -24.59 -0.64 -9.66
C ASN A 355 -23.59 -0.66 -8.49
N SER A 356 -24.06 -0.96 -7.26
CA SER A 356 -23.20 -1.02 -6.06
C SER A 356 -21.97 -1.90 -6.27
N LYS A 357 -22.15 -3.10 -6.81
CA LYS A 357 -21.06 -4.08 -6.96
C LYS A 357 -19.98 -3.65 -7.94
N THR A 358 -20.36 -3.01 -9.05
CA THR A 358 -19.36 -2.49 -10.00
C THR A 358 -18.52 -1.39 -9.35
N MET A 359 -19.14 -0.55 -8.51
CA MET A 359 -18.43 0.46 -7.74
C MET A 359 -17.51 -0.16 -6.69
N GLU A 360 -18.00 -1.13 -5.92
CA GLU A 360 -17.19 -1.86 -4.92
C GLU A 360 -15.96 -2.49 -5.59
N SER A 361 -16.15 -3.19 -6.71
CA SER A 361 -15.07 -3.79 -7.47
C SER A 361 -14.08 -2.73 -7.99
N SER A 362 -14.56 -1.61 -8.55
CA SER A 362 -13.68 -0.52 -9.00
C SER A 362 -12.84 0.06 -7.85
N PHE A 363 -13.40 0.24 -6.65
CA PHE A 363 -12.67 0.73 -5.49
C PHE A 363 -11.72 -0.31 -4.91
N LEU A 364 -12.08 -1.59 -4.90
CA LEU A 364 -11.18 -2.69 -4.51
C LEU A 364 -9.98 -2.79 -5.46
N ASP A 365 -10.22 -2.72 -6.76
CA ASP A 365 -9.16 -2.76 -7.78
C ASP A 365 -8.24 -1.53 -7.67
N LEU A 366 -8.81 -0.35 -7.42
CA LEU A 366 -8.06 0.88 -7.17
C LEU A 366 -7.22 0.78 -5.89
N ALA A 367 -7.75 0.17 -4.83
CA ALA A 367 -7.02 -0.02 -3.58
C ALA A 367 -5.81 -0.95 -3.77
N LYS A 368 -5.97 -2.01 -4.58
CA LYS A 368 -4.90 -2.95 -4.97
C LYS A 368 -3.82 -2.33 -5.86
N ASP A 369 -4.02 -1.14 -6.41
CA ASP A 369 -2.99 -0.47 -7.21
C ASP A 369 -1.75 -0.18 -6.34
N ASP A 370 -0.59 -0.64 -6.80
CA ASP A 370 0.70 -0.53 -6.11
C ASP A 370 1.05 0.92 -5.73
N LYS A 371 0.48 1.93 -6.41
CA LYS A 371 0.70 3.35 -6.12
C LYS A 371 -0.11 3.87 -4.93
N LEU A 372 -1.26 3.26 -4.62
CA LEU A 372 -2.09 3.65 -3.47
C LEU A 372 -1.63 2.93 -2.20
N GLY A 373 -1.22 1.65 -2.31
CA GLY A 373 -0.77 0.86 -1.17
C GLY A 373 -1.85 0.65 -0.10
N ILE A 374 -3.12 0.69 -0.49
CA ILE A 374 -4.27 0.48 0.39
C ILE A 374 -4.55 -1.01 0.41
N SER A 375 -4.18 -1.68 1.49
CA SER A 375 -4.49 -3.10 1.63
C SER A 375 -6.02 -3.30 1.72
N PRO A 376 -6.63 -4.11 0.82
CA PRO A 376 -8.03 -4.52 0.93
C PRO A 376 -8.27 -5.37 2.17
N GLN A 377 -7.19 -5.92 2.74
CA GLN A 377 -7.21 -6.68 3.97
C GLN A 377 -6.64 -5.86 5.13
N ASP A 378 -7.16 -6.09 6.33
CA ASP A 378 -6.57 -5.53 7.53
C ASP A 378 -5.22 -6.19 7.85
N LYS A 379 -4.53 -5.69 8.88
CA LYS A 379 -3.26 -6.22 9.36
C LYS A 379 -3.31 -7.67 9.89
N TYR A 380 -4.50 -8.28 9.91
CA TYR A 380 -4.77 -9.65 10.35
C TYR A 380 -5.19 -10.57 9.19
N GLY A 381 -5.31 -10.05 7.97
CA GLY A 381 -5.68 -10.82 6.77
C GLY A 381 -7.18 -10.92 6.51
N ASN A 382 -8.03 -10.15 7.20
CA ASN A 382 -9.48 -10.10 6.93
C ASN A 382 -9.83 -9.02 5.92
N ASP A 383 -10.80 -9.26 5.04
CA ASP A 383 -11.27 -8.25 4.08
C ASP A 383 -11.92 -7.05 4.79
N LYS A 384 -11.48 -5.84 4.45
CA LYS A 384 -12.03 -4.58 4.98
C LYS A 384 -13.40 -4.29 4.37
N MET A 385 -14.27 -3.65 5.15
CA MET A 385 -15.52 -3.10 4.63
C MET A 385 -15.26 -2.10 3.51
N ILE A 386 -16.06 -2.14 2.45
CA ILE A 386 -15.86 -1.27 1.28
C ILE A 386 -15.88 0.21 1.64
N GLU A 387 -16.73 0.62 2.58
CA GLU A 387 -16.80 2.01 3.04
C GLU A 387 -15.48 2.49 3.65
N THR A 388 -14.75 1.58 4.32
CA THR A 388 -13.43 1.87 4.87
C THR A 388 -12.43 2.08 3.73
N ILE A 389 -12.47 1.22 2.71
CA ILE A 389 -11.61 1.32 1.53
C ILE A 389 -11.90 2.63 0.79
N VAL A 390 -13.16 2.96 0.53
CA VAL A 390 -13.59 4.22 -0.10
C VAL A 390 -13.09 5.43 0.70
N LYS A 391 -13.27 5.43 2.02
CA LYS A 391 -12.77 6.49 2.91
C LYS A 391 -11.25 6.61 2.86
N GLU A 392 -10.52 5.48 2.92
CA GLU A 392 -9.05 5.45 2.82
C GLU A 392 -8.57 5.96 1.45
N THR A 393 -9.24 5.57 0.36
CA THR A 393 -8.96 6.04 -1.00
C THR A 393 -9.12 7.56 -1.10
N TYR A 394 -10.26 8.11 -0.68
CA TYR A 394 -10.43 9.55 -0.73
C TYR A 394 -9.50 10.29 0.24
N ALA A 395 -9.24 9.75 1.43
CA ALA A 395 -8.28 10.31 2.37
C ALA A 395 -6.86 10.33 1.78
N PHE A 396 -6.46 9.31 1.01
CA PHE A 396 -5.19 9.28 0.30
C PHE A 396 -5.05 10.47 -0.66
N PHE A 397 -6.08 10.75 -1.47
CA PHE A 397 -6.06 11.90 -2.39
C PHE A 397 -6.17 13.24 -1.64
N ALA A 398 -6.96 13.31 -0.57
CA ALA A 398 -7.13 14.52 0.23
C ALA A 398 -5.85 14.92 0.98
N ARG A 399 -5.14 13.95 1.61
CA ARG A 399 -3.85 14.16 2.30
C ARG A 399 -2.76 14.73 1.39
N ARG A 400 -2.84 14.49 0.09
CA ARG A 400 -1.88 15.03 -0.90
C ARG A 400 -2.08 16.52 -1.19
N GLY A 401 -3.18 17.14 -0.72
CA GLY A 401 -3.46 18.57 -0.96
C GLY A 401 -3.68 18.94 -2.43
N ARG A 402 -3.75 17.95 -3.33
CA ARG A 402 -3.85 18.11 -4.79
C ARG A 402 -5.27 17.80 -5.27
N LYS A 403 -5.71 18.49 -6.32
CA LYS A 403 -6.99 18.21 -6.97
C LYS A 403 -6.97 16.79 -7.55
N SER A 404 -8.10 16.09 -7.49
CA SER A 404 -8.31 14.78 -8.11
C SER A 404 -9.66 14.77 -8.81
N LEU A 405 -9.75 14.06 -9.94
CA LEU A 405 -10.97 13.89 -10.72
C LEU A 405 -11.43 12.44 -10.64
N PHE A 406 -12.64 12.23 -10.11
CA PHE A 406 -13.33 10.95 -10.10
C PHE A 406 -14.43 10.97 -11.16
N ILE A 407 -14.43 9.97 -12.02
CA ILE A 407 -15.43 9.82 -13.08
C ILE A 407 -16.28 8.59 -12.74
N PHE A 408 -17.55 8.80 -12.41
CA PHE A 408 -18.54 7.75 -12.19
C PHE A 408 -19.29 7.52 -13.48
N ASP A 409 -18.95 6.47 -14.21
CA ASP A 409 -19.53 6.17 -15.52
C ASP A 409 -20.78 5.28 -15.41
N ASN A 410 -21.83 5.60 -16.16
CA ASN A 410 -23.09 4.86 -16.27
C ASN A 410 -23.94 4.75 -14.98
N ALA A 411 -23.88 5.77 -14.12
CA ALA A 411 -24.70 5.82 -12.91
C ALA A 411 -26.22 5.84 -13.20
N GLU A 412 -27.01 5.02 -12.50
CA GLU A 412 -28.48 4.98 -12.66
C GLU A 412 -29.20 6.05 -11.82
N GLY A 413 -28.74 6.33 -10.60
CA GLY A 413 -29.28 7.40 -9.76
C GLY A 413 -28.37 7.84 -8.61
N TYR A 414 -28.74 8.93 -7.95
CA TYR A 414 -27.96 9.50 -6.83
C TYR A 414 -27.86 8.55 -5.64
N LYS A 415 -28.97 7.89 -5.27
CA LYS A 415 -29.02 6.96 -4.13
C LYS A 415 -28.00 5.84 -4.26
N ASP A 416 -27.79 5.33 -5.47
CA ASP A 416 -26.92 4.20 -5.74
C ASP A 416 -25.44 4.55 -5.54
N ILE A 417 -25.05 5.78 -5.91
CA ILE A 417 -23.65 6.24 -5.78
C ILE A 417 -23.38 6.93 -4.44
N SER A 418 -24.40 7.35 -3.70
CA SER A 418 -24.28 8.19 -2.49
C SER A 418 -23.35 7.60 -1.42
N LYS A 419 -23.35 6.27 -1.23
CA LYS A 419 -22.46 5.55 -0.32
C LYS A 419 -20.98 5.61 -0.72
N PHE A 420 -20.71 5.86 -2.00
CA PHE A 420 -19.37 5.95 -2.59
C PHE A 420 -18.91 7.40 -2.80
N LEU A 421 -19.72 8.39 -2.42
CA LEU A 421 -19.36 9.79 -2.49
C LEU A 421 -18.66 10.23 -1.18
N PRO A 422 -17.75 11.22 -1.26
CA PRO A 422 -17.02 11.72 -0.09
C PRO A 422 -17.94 12.57 0.81
N LEU A 423 -18.42 12.01 1.92
CA LEU A 423 -19.40 12.66 2.80
C LEU A 423 -18.84 13.78 3.70
N SER A 424 -17.52 13.88 3.94
CA SER A 424 -16.93 14.97 4.73
C SER A 424 -15.40 15.09 4.58
N LEU A 425 -14.92 15.87 3.60
CA LEU A 425 -13.49 16.14 3.41
C LEU A 425 -13.24 17.64 3.22
N ASP A 426 -12.21 18.18 3.88
CA ASP A 426 -11.77 19.57 3.73
C ASP A 426 -11.23 19.87 2.32
N ASN A 427 -10.76 18.84 1.61
CA ASN A 427 -10.28 18.91 0.23
C ASN A 427 -11.12 17.97 -0.66
N LYS A 428 -12.31 18.44 -1.06
CA LYS A 428 -13.27 17.65 -1.85
C LYS A 428 -12.70 17.32 -3.24
N PRO A 429 -12.85 16.08 -3.73
CA PRO A 429 -12.49 15.73 -5.10
C PRO A 429 -13.52 16.28 -6.09
N TYR A 430 -13.10 16.44 -7.35
CA TYR A 430 -13.98 16.78 -8.45
C TYR A 430 -14.65 15.51 -8.97
N ILE A 431 -15.96 15.54 -9.16
CA ILE A 431 -16.74 14.35 -9.54
C ILE A 431 -17.50 14.62 -10.82
N LEU A 432 -17.20 13.85 -11.85
CA LEU A 432 -17.93 13.85 -13.11
C LEU A 432 -18.77 12.58 -13.19
N ILE A 433 -20.07 12.72 -13.40
CA ILE A 433 -20.99 11.59 -13.46
C ILE A 433 -21.56 11.47 -14.87
N THR A 434 -21.63 10.28 -15.44
CA THR A 434 -22.38 10.04 -16.69
C THR A 434 -23.63 9.21 -16.39
N SER A 435 -24.78 9.56 -16.98
CA SER A 435 -26.04 8.86 -16.68
C SER A 435 -27.11 8.99 -17.76
N ARG A 436 -28.10 8.11 -17.68
CA ARG A 436 -29.34 8.19 -18.47
C ARG A 436 -30.42 8.97 -17.74
N ASN A 437 -30.35 9.04 -16.41
CA ASN A 437 -31.31 9.76 -15.61
C ASN A 437 -31.07 11.26 -15.73
N LYS A 438 -32.14 11.99 -16.04
CA LYS A 438 -32.13 13.46 -16.16
C LYS A 438 -32.37 14.14 -14.81
N ASP A 439 -33.03 13.44 -13.89
CA ASP A 439 -33.49 13.98 -12.61
C ASP A 439 -32.77 13.28 -11.46
N TRP A 440 -31.86 14.01 -10.82
CA TRP A 440 -30.99 13.46 -9.76
C TRP A 440 -31.56 13.62 -8.35
N GLY A 441 -32.73 14.26 -8.21
CA GLY A 441 -33.56 14.22 -7.01
C GLY A 441 -32.88 14.69 -5.73
N ILE A 442 -32.14 15.80 -5.80
CA ILE A 442 -31.43 16.36 -4.65
C ILE A 442 -32.37 17.32 -3.91
N SER A 443 -32.39 17.24 -2.58
CA SER A 443 -33.16 18.18 -1.75
C SER A 443 -32.58 19.60 -1.84
N GLU A 444 -33.40 20.64 -1.66
CA GLU A 444 -32.96 22.05 -1.70
C GLU A 444 -31.82 22.36 -0.71
N ASP A 445 -31.64 21.51 0.32
CA ASP A 445 -30.62 21.64 1.36
C ASP A 445 -29.24 21.03 0.99
N GLU A 446 -29.14 20.18 -0.05
CA GLU A 446 -27.92 19.44 -0.42
C GLU A 446 -27.13 20.04 -1.61
N GLY A 447 -27.71 21.04 -2.29
CA GLY A 447 -27.11 21.80 -3.40
C GLY A 447 -27.43 21.23 -4.80
N GLU A 448 -27.51 22.10 -5.81
CA GLU A 448 -27.89 21.73 -7.18
C GLU A 448 -26.71 21.12 -7.98
N ILE A 449 -26.80 19.84 -8.36
CA ILE A 449 -25.85 19.24 -9.33
C ILE A 449 -26.19 19.75 -10.73
N LYS A 450 -25.22 20.38 -11.40
CA LYS A 450 -25.42 20.87 -12.76
C LYS A 450 -25.44 19.70 -13.75
N THR A 451 -26.58 19.53 -14.42
CA THR A 451 -26.76 18.50 -15.45
C THR A 451 -26.58 19.07 -16.86
N ILE A 452 -25.73 18.42 -17.66
CA ILE A 452 -25.42 18.75 -19.04
C ILE A 452 -26.09 17.72 -19.92
N GLN A 453 -27.11 18.16 -20.66
CA GLN A 453 -27.87 17.29 -21.56
C GLN A 453 -27.07 17.02 -22.83
N LEU A 454 -26.87 15.74 -23.14
CA LEU A 454 -26.16 15.24 -24.30
C LEU A 454 -27.15 14.60 -25.27
N GLY A 455 -27.34 15.25 -26.42
CA GLY A 455 -28.22 14.81 -27.51
C GLY A 455 -27.50 13.98 -28.58
N VAL A 456 -28.14 13.83 -29.74
CA VAL A 456 -27.53 13.26 -30.95
C VAL A 456 -26.37 14.12 -31.47
N PHE A 457 -25.60 13.64 -32.45
CA PHE A 457 -24.59 14.50 -33.08
C PHE A 457 -25.26 15.65 -33.85
N LYS A 458 -24.61 16.81 -33.87
CA LYS A 458 -24.94 17.84 -34.86
C LYS A 458 -24.53 17.34 -36.23
N GLU A 459 -25.21 17.76 -37.30
CA GLU A 459 -24.92 17.37 -38.68
C GLU A 459 -23.41 17.45 -39.00
N THR A 460 -22.79 18.59 -38.72
CA THR A 460 -21.35 18.81 -38.94
C THR A 460 -20.43 17.90 -38.11
N GLU A 461 -20.89 17.41 -36.96
CA GLU A 461 -20.15 16.46 -36.11
C GLU A 461 -20.26 15.03 -36.67
N ALA A 462 -21.46 14.63 -37.09
CA ALA A 462 -21.72 13.33 -37.69
C ALA A 462 -20.92 13.15 -39.00
N LEU A 463 -20.93 14.18 -39.87
CA LEU A 463 -20.12 14.21 -41.10
C LEU A 463 -18.62 14.03 -40.80
N LYS A 464 -18.09 14.76 -39.81
CA LYS A 464 -16.67 14.64 -39.40
C LYS A 464 -16.35 13.26 -38.83
N PHE A 465 -17.25 12.71 -38.02
CA PHE A 465 -17.12 11.38 -37.44
C PHE A 465 -16.99 10.32 -38.54
N VAL A 466 -17.93 10.30 -39.49
CA VAL A 466 -17.95 9.32 -40.60
C VAL A 466 -16.73 9.49 -41.51
N LYS A 467 -16.44 10.71 -41.97
CA LYS A 467 -15.27 10.99 -42.83
C LYS A 467 -13.97 10.50 -42.22
N ARG A 468 -13.76 10.79 -40.93
CA ARG A 468 -12.54 10.40 -40.22
C ARG A 468 -12.45 8.89 -40.04
N ALA A 469 -13.56 8.24 -39.68
CA ALA A 469 -13.59 6.80 -39.46
C ALA A 469 -13.48 5.97 -40.76
N LEU A 470 -13.87 6.53 -41.91
CA LEU A 470 -13.65 5.96 -43.25
C LEU A 470 -12.34 6.43 -43.92
N ASN A 471 -11.55 7.30 -43.27
CA ASN A 471 -10.33 7.91 -43.80
C ASN A 471 -10.52 8.66 -45.14
N ILE A 472 -11.66 9.31 -45.31
CA ILE A 472 -12.02 10.09 -46.51
C ILE A 472 -11.52 11.52 -46.35
N ARG A 473 -10.70 12.00 -47.29
CA ARG A 473 -10.05 13.32 -47.24
C ARG A 473 -10.61 14.34 -48.24
N ASN A 474 -11.40 13.90 -49.21
CA ASN A 474 -11.97 14.74 -50.27
C ASN A 474 -13.48 14.97 -50.05
N ASN A 475 -14.04 15.99 -50.72
CA ASN A 475 -15.44 16.37 -50.57
C ASN A 475 -16.39 15.66 -51.57
N LEU A 476 -15.87 14.73 -52.37
CA LEU A 476 -16.62 14.09 -53.47
C LEU A 476 -17.73 13.15 -52.97
N GLN A 477 -17.63 12.66 -51.74
CA GLN A 477 -18.62 11.77 -51.10
C GLN A 477 -19.43 12.48 -50.01
N ASP A 478 -19.39 13.82 -49.97
CA ASP A 478 -20.02 14.60 -48.90
C ASP A 478 -21.53 14.45 -48.89
N GLU A 479 -22.16 14.41 -50.06
CA GLU A 479 -23.61 14.24 -50.19
C GLU A 479 -24.04 12.83 -49.78
N GLU A 480 -23.29 11.79 -50.16
CA GLU A 480 -23.56 10.40 -49.77
C GLU A 480 -23.41 10.20 -48.25
N ILE A 481 -22.35 10.79 -47.67
CA ILE A 481 -22.12 10.75 -46.22
C ILE A 481 -23.21 11.53 -45.49
N LYS A 482 -23.63 12.67 -46.04
CA LYS A 482 -24.72 13.48 -45.48
C LYS A 482 -26.02 12.65 -45.44
N ASN A 483 -26.39 12.02 -46.55
CA ASN A 483 -27.54 11.12 -46.62
C ASN A 483 -27.45 9.98 -45.59
N LEU A 484 -26.28 9.34 -45.47
CA LEU A 484 -26.05 8.33 -44.42
C LEU A 484 -26.27 8.88 -43.01
N THR A 485 -25.76 10.08 -42.72
CA THR A 485 -25.91 10.68 -41.39
C THR A 485 -27.35 11.09 -41.09
N GLU A 486 -28.10 11.52 -42.10
CA GLU A 486 -29.52 11.87 -42.02
C GLU A 486 -30.40 10.64 -41.79
N GLU A 487 -30.20 9.58 -42.57
CA GLU A 487 -30.93 8.31 -42.45
C GLU A 487 -30.69 7.62 -41.10
N LEU A 488 -29.45 7.70 -40.60
CA LEU A 488 -29.09 7.22 -39.27
C LEU A 488 -29.39 8.24 -38.16
N GLN A 489 -30.09 9.33 -38.49
CA GLN A 489 -30.58 10.36 -37.58
C GLN A 489 -29.50 10.91 -36.62
N TYR A 490 -28.26 10.95 -37.10
CA TYR A 490 -27.10 11.42 -36.36
C TYR A 490 -26.79 10.65 -35.06
N PHE A 491 -27.28 9.41 -34.93
CA PHE A 491 -27.06 8.59 -33.74
C PHE A 491 -25.64 8.00 -33.71
N PRO A 492 -24.81 8.32 -32.69
CA PRO A 492 -23.41 7.91 -32.67
C PRO A 492 -23.18 6.40 -32.77
N LEU A 493 -23.99 5.60 -32.06
CA LEU A 493 -23.88 4.13 -32.11
C LEU A 493 -24.22 3.56 -33.50
N ALA A 494 -25.31 4.01 -34.11
CA ALA A 494 -25.72 3.56 -35.45
C ALA A 494 -24.67 3.94 -36.49
N LEU A 495 -24.12 5.15 -36.40
CA LEU A 495 -23.00 5.59 -37.25
C LEU A 495 -21.74 4.76 -37.02
N LYS A 496 -21.38 4.43 -35.78
CA LYS A 496 -20.22 3.57 -35.45
C LYS A 496 -20.37 2.19 -36.11
N GLN A 497 -21.53 1.56 -35.96
CA GLN A 497 -21.82 0.24 -36.54
C GLN A 497 -21.84 0.26 -38.07
N ALA A 498 -22.45 1.29 -38.69
CA ALA A 498 -22.48 1.45 -40.14
C ALA A 498 -21.06 1.60 -40.73
N VAL A 499 -20.23 2.45 -40.12
CA VAL A 499 -18.85 2.65 -40.56
C VAL A 499 -18.01 1.38 -40.37
N ALA A 500 -18.18 0.68 -39.24
CA ALA A 500 -17.51 -0.59 -39.00
C ALA A 500 -17.84 -1.62 -40.10
N TYR A 501 -19.12 -1.74 -40.47
CA TYR A 501 -19.57 -2.60 -41.56
C TYR A 501 -18.91 -2.25 -42.90
N ILE A 502 -18.90 -0.97 -43.26
CA ILE A 502 -18.33 -0.49 -44.53
C ILE A 502 -16.82 -0.79 -44.59
N ASN A 503 -16.08 -0.49 -43.52
CA ASN A 503 -14.64 -0.75 -43.45
C ASN A 503 -14.32 -2.24 -43.59
N GLU A 504 -15.03 -3.11 -42.86
CA GLU A 504 -14.79 -4.56 -42.89
C GLU A 504 -15.12 -5.19 -44.25
N LYS A 505 -16.16 -4.71 -44.93
CA LYS A 505 -16.49 -5.15 -46.30
C LYS A 505 -15.44 -4.68 -47.31
N ASN A 506 -14.92 -3.47 -47.16
CA ASN A 506 -13.87 -2.91 -48.01
C ASN A 506 -12.54 -3.65 -47.90
N VAL A 507 -12.17 -4.08 -46.68
CA VAL A 507 -10.98 -4.91 -46.47
C VAL A 507 -11.10 -6.23 -47.22
N VAL A 508 -12.23 -6.94 -47.10
CA VAL A 508 -12.43 -8.23 -47.80
C VAL A 508 -12.41 -8.09 -49.33
N LEU A 509 -12.99 -7.03 -49.89
CA LEU A 509 -13.02 -6.84 -51.34
C LEU A 509 -11.65 -6.45 -51.91
N SER A 510 -10.83 -5.74 -51.13
CA SER A 510 -9.44 -5.46 -51.49
C SER A 510 -8.61 -6.73 -51.65
N TYR A 511 -8.82 -7.75 -50.81
CA TYR A 511 -8.18 -9.06 -50.96
C TYR A 511 -8.70 -9.88 -52.13
N ARG A 512 -9.95 -9.64 -52.56
CA ARG A 512 -10.60 -10.39 -53.67
C ARG A 512 -10.54 -9.66 -55.02
N GLY A 513 -9.85 -8.52 -55.11
CA GLY A 513 -9.70 -7.74 -56.34
C GLY A 513 -11.02 -7.18 -56.89
N LYS A 514 -12.02 -6.90 -56.03
CA LYS A 514 -13.33 -6.36 -56.41
C LYS A 514 -13.47 -4.88 -56.04
N GLU A 515 -14.41 -4.16 -56.67
CA GLU A 515 -14.74 -2.78 -56.33
C GLU A 515 -15.07 -2.62 -54.84
N LYS A 516 -14.61 -1.52 -54.23
CA LYS A 516 -14.88 -1.20 -52.82
C LYS A 516 -16.36 -0.86 -52.66
N ILE A 517 -16.98 -1.42 -51.62
CA ILE A 517 -18.35 -1.09 -51.20
C ILE A 517 -18.36 0.36 -50.70
N GLY A 518 -19.25 1.17 -51.28
CA GLY A 518 -19.45 2.58 -50.97
C GLY A 518 -20.48 2.81 -49.86
N VAL A 519 -20.63 4.08 -49.45
CA VAL A 519 -21.70 4.50 -48.52
C VAL A 519 -23.08 4.19 -49.11
N SER A 520 -23.23 4.37 -50.43
CA SER A 520 -24.46 4.13 -51.20
C SER A 520 -24.94 2.68 -51.16
N ASP A 521 -24.03 1.70 -51.15
CA ASP A 521 -24.37 0.29 -51.02
C ASP A 521 -24.92 -0.06 -49.64
N TYR A 522 -24.39 0.58 -48.59
CA TYR A 522 -24.91 0.42 -47.23
C TYR A 522 -26.30 1.05 -47.09
N LEU A 523 -26.49 2.26 -47.63
CA LEU A 523 -27.78 2.95 -47.63
C LEU A 523 -28.86 2.11 -48.31
N LYS A 524 -28.58 1.54 -49.48
CA LYS A 524 -29.53 0.65 -50.16
C LYS A 524 -29.92 -0.54 -49.29
N LYS A 525 -28.94 -1.18 -48.64
CA LYS A 525 -29.21 -2.30 -47.72
C LYS A 525 -30.01 -1.85 -46.49
N TYR A 526 -29.77 -0.64 -46.00
CA TYR A 526 -30.53 -0.05 -44.90
C TYR A 526 -31.99 0.20 -45.28
N GLU A 527 -32.25 0.74 -46.46
CA GLU A 527 -33.60 0.91 -47.01
C GLU A 527 -34.32 -0.43 -47.15
N GLU A 528 -33.66 -1.42 -47.76
CA GLU A 528 -34.22 -2.78 -47.92
C GLU A 528 -34.61 -3.43 -46.58
N GLU A 529 -33.79 -3.28 -45.53
CA GLU A 529 -34.11 -3.80 -44.20
C GLU A 529 -35.16 -2.95 -43.47
N ALA A 530 -35.16 -1.63 -43.66
CA ALA A 530 -36.16 -0.72 -43.11
C ALA A 530 -37.56 -1.03 -43.66
N GLU A 531 -37.68 -1.37 -44.95
CA GLU A 531 -38.94 -1.77 -45.59
C GLU A 531 -39.48 -3.09 -45.03
N LYS A 532 -38.61 -4.08 -44.81
CA LYS A 532 -38.99 -5.37 -44.18
C LYS A 532 -39.49 -5.21 -42.74
N LEU A 533 -39.10 -4.13 -42.06
CA LEU A 533 -39.43 -3.83 -40.67
C LEU A 533 -40.69 -2.97 -40.48
N LEU A 534 -41.31 -2.47 -41.57
CA LEU A 534 -42.57 -1.70 -41.50
C LEU A 534 -43.75 -2.51 -40.93
N ASP A 535 -43.72 -3.84 -41.02
CA ASP A 535 -44.71 -4.74 -40.39
C ASP A 535 -44.50 -4.98 -38.88
N PHE A 536 -43.39 -4.49 -38.29
CA PHE A 536 -42.99 -4.78 -36.90
C PHE A 536 -43.59 -3.79 -35.87
N GLU A 537 -44.15 -2.66 -36.30
CA GLU A 537 -44.44 -1.49 -35.44
C GLU A 537 -45.71 -1.58 -34.56
N SER A 538 -46.56 -2.60 -34.69
CA SER A 538 -47.86 -2.62 -33.98
C SER A 538 -47.82 -3.02 -32.49
N LYS A 539 -46.67 -3.43 -31.92
CA LYS A 539 -46.62 -4.00 -30.55
C LYS A 539 -45.64 -3.38 -29.54
N TYR A 540 -44.64 -2.60 -29.97
CA TYR A 540 -43.54 -2.20 -29.08
C TYR A 540 -43.34 -0.71 -28.85
N GLY A 541 -44.16 0.17 -29.45
CA GLY A 541 -44.17 1.60 -29.13
C GLY A 541 -42.76 2.20 -28.98
N GLY A 542 -41.90 1.99 -29.96
CA GLY A 542 -40.49 2.39 -29.90
C GLY A 542 -40.28 3.79 -30.48
N ASP A 543 -39.45 4.60 -29.82
CA ASP A 543 -39.00 5.86 -30.38
C ASP A 543 -38.17 5.65 -31.67
N ARG A 544 -38.02 6.72 -32.45
CA ARG A 544 -37.29 6.71 -33.73
C ARG A 544 -35.83 6.23 -33.60
N TYR A 545 -35.26 6.29 -32.39
CA TYR A 545 -33.91 5.85 -32.06
C TYR A 545 -33.77 4.33 -32.00
N THR A 546 -34.72 3.67 -31.34
CA THR A 546 -34.74 2.21 -31.18
C THR A 546 -34.85 1.54 -32.55
N LYS A 547 -35.66 2.10 -33.45
CA LYS A 547 -35.83 1.61 -34.83
C LYS A 547 -34.52 1.65 -35.63
N THR A 548 -33.85 2.80 -35.71
CA THR A 548 -32.59 2.94 -36.46
C THR A 548 -31.49 2.03 -35.90
N THR A 549 -31.36 1.97 -34.58
CA THR A 549 -30.35 1.10 -33.94
C THR A 549 -30.63 -0.38 -34.21
N PHE A 550 -31.91 -0.79 -34.22
CA PHE A 550 -32.30 -2.16 -34.54
C PHE A 550 -31.95 -2.55 -35.99
N ILE A 551 -32.25 -1.68 -36.96
CA ILE A 551 -31.95 -1.92 -38.38
C ILE A 551 -30.42 -2.07 -38.57
N THR A 552 -29.65 -1.14 -38.02
CA THR A 552 -28.18 -1.18 -38.11
C THR A 552 -27.58 -2.42 -37.43
N TRP A 553 -28.12 -2.82 -36.28
CA TRP A 553 -27.75 -4.06 -35.61
C TRP A 553 -28.06 -5.28 -36.49
N LYS A 554 -29.26 -5.35 -37.08
CA LYS A 554 -29.69 -6.47 -37.91
C LYS A 554 -28.78 -6.66 -39.14
N ILE A 555 -28.48 -5.58 -39.85
CA ILE A 555 -27.54 -5.58 -40.98
C ILE A 555 -26.18 -6.16 -40.58
N THR A 556 -25.69 -5.79 -39.41
CA THR A 556 -24.39 -6.21 -38.89
C THR A 556 -24.40 -7.69 -38.48
N ILE A 557 -25.46 -8.16 -37.80
CA ILE A 557 -25.64 -9.58 -37.44
C ILE A 557 -25.67 -10.46 -38.69
N ASP A 558 -26.44 -10.08 -39.71
CA ASP A 558 -26.53 -10.83 -40.96
C ASP A 558 -25.18 -10.84 -41.71
N ALA A 559 -24.35 -9.80 -41.51
CA ALA A 559 -22.99 -9.76 -42.04
C ALA A 559 -22.05 -10.73 -41.31
N ILE A 560 -22.12 -10.76 -39.98
CA ILE A 560 -21.32 -11.64 -39.12
C ILE A 560 -21.66 -13.11 -39.44
N ALA A 561 -22.93 -13.44 -39.62
CA ALA A 561 -23.40 -14.79 -39.96
C ALA A 561 -22.74 -15.38 -41.22
N GLN A 562 -22.31 -14.53 -42.16
CA GLN A 562 -21.71 -14.94 -43.44
C GLN A 562 -20.18 -15.10 -43.38
N LYS A 563 -19.56 -14.84 -42.24
CA LYS A 563 -18.09 -14.87 -42.05
C LYS A 563 -17.62 -16.19 -41.46
N GLU A 564 -16.34 -16.49 -41.65
CA GLU A 564 -15.65 -17.57 -40.93
C GLU A 564 -15.68 -17.26 -39.43
N CYS A 565 -16.03 -18.26 -38.60
CA CYS A 565 -16.34 -18.13 -37.17
C CYS A 565 -17.61 -17.30 -36.84
N GLY A 566 -18.48 -17.03 -37.83
CA GLY A 566 -19.69 -16.23 -37.64
C GLY A 566 -20.73 -16.87 -36.71
N PHE A 567 -20.89 -18.19 -36.79
CA PHE A 567 -21.81 -18.94 -35.93
C PHE A 567 -21.40 -18.88 -34.45
N GLU A 568 -20.10 -19.03 -34.19
CA GLU A 568 -19.49 -18.96 -32.87
C GLU A 568 -19.59 -17.53 -32.31
N ALA A 569 -19.31 -16.52 -33.14
CA ALA A 569 -19.44 -15.11 -32.77
C ALA A 569 -20.87 -14.76 -32.34
N LEU A 570 -21.87 -15.21 -33.10
CA LEU A 570 -23.28 -14.99 -32.75
C LEU A 570 -23.68 -15.76 -31.50
N SER A 571 -23.20 -16.99 -31.32
CA SER A 571 -23.46 -17.78 -30.11
C SER A 571 -22.88 -17.09 -28.86
N ILE A 572 -21.67 -16.54 -28.94
CA ILE A 572 -21.07 -15.73 -27.88
C ILE A 572 -21.92 -14.50 -27.58
N LEU A 573 -22.33 -13.75 -28.62
CA LEU A 573 -23.14 -12.55 -28.47
C LEU A 573 -24.52 -12.84 -27.82
N GLU A 574 -25.17 -13.94 -28.22
CA GLU A 574 -26.44 -14.39 -27.65
C GLU A 574 -26.32 -14.71 -26.16
N ILE A 575 -25.21 -15.32 -25.72
CA ILE A 575 -24.95 -15.61 -24.30
C ILE A 575 -24.60 -14.33 -23.54
N MET A 576 -23.76 -13.45 -24.11
CA MET A 576 -23.43 -12.13 -23.55
C MET A 576 -24.67 -11.26 -23.34
N ALA A 577 -25.76 -11.50 -24.07
CA ALA A 577 -27.05 -10.85 -23.86
C ALA A 577 -27.61 -11.04 -22.44
N TYR A 578 -27.24 -12.13 -21.75
CA TYR A 578 -27.74 -12.48 -20.41
C TYR A 578 -26.66 -12.39 -19.32
N LEU A 579 -25.43 -12.01 -19.66
CA LEU A 579 -24.35 -11.71 -18.71
C LEU A 579 -24.49 -10.28 -18.16
N ALA A 580 -23.81 -9.97 -17.05
CA ALA A 580 -23.55 -8.57 -16.73
C ALA A 580 -22.78 -7.88 -17.88
N PRO A 581 -23.08 -6.62 -18.23
CA PRO A 581 -22.62 -5.99 -19.47
C PRO A 581 -21.11 -5.66 -19.50
N ASP A 582 -20.48 -5.57 -18.33
CA ASP A 582 -19.08 -5.19 -18.14
C ASP A 582 -18.24 -6.32 -17.51
N LYS A 583 -16.92 -6.27 -17.76
CA LYS A 583 -15.89 -7.18 -17.21
C LYS A 583 -16.06 -8.66 -17.60
N ILE A 584 -16.49 -8.94 -18.84
CA ILE A 584 -16.65 -10.32 -19.31
C ILE A 584 -15.29 -10.91 -19.68
N HIS A 585 -14.75 -11.78 -18.81
CA HIS A 585 -13.52 -12.53 -19.07
C HIS A 585 -13.77 -13.64 -20.11
N ILE A 586 -13.27 -13.42 -21.33
CA ILE A 586 -13.64 -14.23 -22.49
C ILE A 586 -13.19 -15.68 -22.37
N GLU A 587 -11.91 -15.93 -22.06
CA GLU A 587 -11.35 -17.29 -21.98
C GLU A 587 -12.00 -18.10 -20.87
N GLU A 588 -12.26 -17.48 -19.73
CA GLU A 588 -12.84 -18.15 -18.56
C GLU A 588 -14.27 -18.64 -18.81
N ILE A 589 -15.08 -17.86 -19.54
CA ILE A 589 -16.49 -18.14 -19.77
C ILE A 589 -16.70 -18.99 -21.03
N PHE A 590 -15.97 -18.70 -22.11
CA PHE A 590 -16.27 -19.21 -23.44
C PHE A 590 -15.30 -20.27 -23.98
N SER A 591 -14.21 -20.61 -23.30
CA SER A 591 -13.27 -21.69 -23.70
C SER A 591 -13.99 -23.00 -24.05
N LYS A 592 -14.94 -23.40 -23.20
CA LYS A 592 -15.71 -24.65 -23.37
C LYS A 592 -16.76 -24.60 -24.47
N LEU A 593 -17.18 -23.41 -24.90
CA LEU A 593 -18.18 -23.27 -25.97
C LEU A 593 -17.64 -23.79 -27.30
N ILE A 594 -16.32 -23.77 -27.50
CA ILE A 594 -15.66 -24.12 -28.75
C ILE A 594 -14.69 -25.30 -28.57
N ALA A 595 -14.97 -26.19 -27.60
CA ALA A 595 -14.17 -27.39 -27.33
C ALA A 595 -12.66 -27.11 -27.17
N ASP A 596 -12.31 -26.00 -26.50
CA ASP A 596 -10.94 -25.56 -26.24
C ASP A 596 -10.12 -25.17 -27.50
N ASP A 597 -10.79 -24.85 -28.61
CA ASP A 597 -10.15 -24.20 -29.77
C ASP A 597 -9.99 -22.68 -29.51
N GLU A 598 -8.88 -22.32 -28.85
CA GLU A 598 -8.53 -20.94 -28.51
C GLU A 598 -8.44 -20.02 -29.73
N GLU A 599 -7.91 -20.51 -30.85
CA GLU A 599 -7.76 -19.71 -32.07
C GLU A 599 -9.13 -19.31 -32.62
N LYS A 600 -10.05 -20.27 -32.68
CA LYS A 600 -11.42 -20.05 -33.14
C LYS A 600 -12.23 -19.14 -32.21
N LEU A 601 -12.03 -19.26 -30.89
CA LEU A 601 -12.62 -18.35 -29.89
C LEU A 601 -12.19 -16.91 -30.11
N TRP A 602 -10.88 -16.67 -30.18
CA TRP A 602 -10.35 -15.33 -30.35
C TRP A 602 -10.69 -14.74 -31.72
N ASN A 603 -10.79 -15.56 -32.77
CA ASN A 603 -11.26 -15.12 -34.08
C ASN A 603 -12.73 -14.68 -34.05
N ALA A 604 -13.61 -15.41 -33.36
CA ALA A 604 -15.00 -15.05 -33.18
C ALA A 604 -15.17 -13.75 -32.37
N VAL A 605 -14.43 -13.58 -31.27
CA VAL A 605 -14.50 -12.40 -30.40
C VAL A 605 -13.93 -11.16 -31.12
N LYS A 606 -12.80 -11.30 -31.82
CA LYS A 606 -12.26 -10.22 -32.68
C LYS A 606 -13.22 -9.85 -33.80
N LEU A 607 -14.02 -10.79 -34.31
CA LEU A 607 -15.04 -10.49 -35.31
C LEU A 607 -16.14 -9.59 -34.73
N LEU A 608 -16.61 -9.86 -33.51
CA LEU A 608 -17.58 -9.00 -32.80
C LEU A 608 -17.03 -7.59 -32.55
N ASP A 609 -15.77 -7.48 -32.11
CA ASP A 609 -15.08 -6.21 -31.85
C ASP A 609 -14.92 -5.38 -33.14
N ARG A 610 -14.48 -6.00 -34.25
CA ARG A 610 -14.36 -5.34 -35.57
C ARG A 610 -15.67 -4.75 -36.07
N TYR A 611 -16.79 -5.41 -35.80
CA TYR A 611 -18.13 -4.93 -36.14
C TYR A 611 -18.74 -3.98 -35.08
N SER A 612 -17.96 -3.60 -34.05
CA SER A 612 -18.39 -2.72 -32.97
C SER A 612 -19.61 -3.24 -32.20
N MET A 613 -19.74 -4.56 -32.06
CA MET A 613 -20.77 -5.20 -31.22
C MET A 613 -20.36 -5.27 -29.75
N ILE A 614 -19.06 -5.39 -29.52
CA ILE A 614 -18.42 -5.38 -28.20
C ILE A 614 -17.22 -4.42 -28.26
N ASP A 615 -16.73 -4.00 -27.10
CA ASP A 615 -15.41 -3.37 -26.97
C ASP A 615 -14.49 -4.37 -26.23
N LEU A 616 -13.42 -4.81 -26.88
CA LEU A 616 -12.46 -5.78 -26.35
C LEU A 616 -11.14 -5.10 -25.91
N LYS A 617 -10.70 -5.35 -24.67
CA LYS A 617 -9.39 -4.90 -24.17
C LYS A 617 -8.76 -5.96 -23.28
N GLU A 618 -7.54 -6.40 -23.62
CA GLU A 618 -6.74 -7.34 -22.80
C GLU A 618 -7.51 -8.62 -22.39
N GLY A 619 -8.39 -9.12 -23.27
CA GLY A 619 -9.21 -10.32 -23.03
C GLY A 619 -10.44 -10.14 -22.16
N VAL A 620 -10.73 -8.90 -21.77
CA VAL A 620 -11.98 -8.49 -21.15
C VAL A 620 -12.85 -7.82 -22.20
N ALA A 621 -14.08 -8.28 -22.35
CA ALA A 621 -15.06 -7.71 -23.26
C ALA A 621 -16.17 -6.97 -22.49
N ASN A 622 -16.65 -5.87 -23.08
CA ASN A 622 -17.86 -5.19 -22.65
C ASN A 622 -18.87 -5.18 -23.80
N ILE A 623 -20.14 -5.44 -23.50
CA ILE A 623 -21.23 -5.41 -24.49
C ILE A 623 -22.05 -4.13 -24.34
N HIS A 624 -22.28 -3.43 -25.44
CA HIS A 624 -23.08 -2.22 -25.39
C HIS A 624 -24.52 -2.57 -25.00
N ARG A 625 -25.06 -1.97 -23.93
CA ARG A 625 -26.40 -2.29 -23.34
C ARG A 625 -27.56 -2.30 -24.35
N LEU A 626 -27.49 -1.49 -25.42
CA LEU A 626 -28.51 -1.54 -26.49
C LEU A 626 -28.38 -2.77 -27.39
N VAL A 627 -27.15 -3.17 -27.73
CA VAL A 627 -26.90 -4.42 -28.47
C VAL A 627 -27.39 -5.59 -27.63
N GLN A 628 -27.05 -5.59 -26.33
CA GLN A 628 -27.53 -6.56 -25.36
C GLN A 628 -29.06 -6.66 -25.35
N LYS A 629 -29.75 -5.52 -25.22
CA LYS A 629 -31.22 -5.48 -25.12
C LYS A 629 -31.91 -5.90 -26.42
N VAL A 630 -31.39 -5.50 -27.57
CA VAL A 630 -31.93 -5.88 -28.88
C VAL A 630 -31.76 -7.38 -29.12
N THR A 631 -30.60 -7.94 -28.78
CA THR A 631 -30.37 -9.39 -28.86
C THR A 631 -31.33 -10.17 -27.95
N GLU A 632 -31.55 -9.73 -26.70
CA GLU A 632 -32.53 -10.33 -25.78
C GLU A 632 -33.94 -10.36 -26.38
N LEU A 633 -34.44 -9.21 -26.86
CA LEU A 633 -35.77 -9.09 -27.45
C LEU A 633 -35.94 -9.97 -28.70
N ASN A 634 -34.90 -10.10 -29.53
CA ASN A 634 -34.93 -10.95 -30.70
C ASN A 634 -35.01 -12.43 -30.32
N LEU A 635 -34.22 -12.88 -29.34
CA LEU A 635 -34.26 -14.25 -28.83
C LEU A 635 -35.61 -14.61 -28.21
N GLN A 636 -36.24 -13.66 -27.51
CA GLN A 636 -37.60 -13.81 -26.98
C GLN A 636 -38.63 -13.97 -28.11
N LYS A 637 -38.53 -13.16 -29.17
CA LYS A 637 -39.42 -13.25 -30.33
C LYS A 637 -39.29 -14.59 -31.07
N GLU A 638 -38.05 -15.07 -31.24
CA GLU A 638 -37.76 -16.34 -31.91
C GLU A 638 -38.08 -17.56 -31.03
N GLY A 639 -38.43 -17.37 -29.76
CA GLY A 639 -38.66 -18.45 -28.81
C GLY A 639 -37.38 -19.22 -28.42
N ARG A 640 -36.21 -18.63 -28.67
CA ARG A 640 -34.88 -19.23 -28.45
C ARG A 640 -34.24 -18.86 -27.12
N GLU A 641 -34.84 -17.94 -26.36
CA GLU A 641 -34.35 -17.50 -25.02
C GLU A 641 -34.06 -18.68 -24.08
N GLU A 642 -34.98 -19.65 -23.93
CA GLU A 642 -34.79 -20.79 -23.03
C GLU A 642 -33.63 -21.71 -23.47
N GLU A 643 -33.41 -21.88 -24.78
CA GLU A 643 -32.30 -22.66 -25.33
C GLU A 643 -30.95 -21.96 -25.09
N THR A 644 -30.88 -20.64 -25.32
CA THR A 644 -29.67 -19.84 -25.08
C THR A 644 -29.30 -19.83 -23.60
N LEU A 645 -30.27 -19.64 -22.70
CA LEU A 645 -30.05 -19.69 -21.25
C LEU A 645 -29.58 -21.08 -20.79
N ARG A 646 -30.08 -22.16 -21.41
CA ARG A 646 -29.58 -23.52 -21.16
C ARG A 646 -28.10 -23.65 -21.49
N LYS A 647 -27.68 -23.22 -22.69
CA LYS A 647 -26.26 -23.23 -23.10
C LYS A 647 -25.39 -22.42 -22.13
N ALA A 648 -25.88 -21.26 -21.71
CA ALA A 648 -25.19 -20.41 -20.75
C ALA A 648 -25.01 -21.10 -19.38
N LEU A 649 -26.05 -21.78 -18.88
CA LEU A 649 -25.99 -22.58 -17.64
C LEU A 649 -25.03 -23.78 -17.77
N GLU A 650 -24.99 -24.46 -18.92
CA GLU A 650 -24.06 -25.57 -19.18
C GLU A 650 -22.59 -25.11 -19.14
N LEU A 651 -22.28 -23.95 -19.72
CA LEU A 651 -20.94 -23.36 -19.68
C LEU A 651 -20.52 -23.05 -18.25
N ILE A 652 -21.39 -22.39 -17.49
CA ILE A 652 -21.10 -22.01 -16.10
C ILE A 652 -20.94 -23.24 -15.21
N ASN A 653 -21.79 -24.27 -15.39
CA ASN A 653 -21.76 -25.46 -14.55
C ASN A 653 -20.63 -26.43 -14.89
N SER A 654 -20.09 -26.37 -16.11
CA SER A 654 -18.99 -27.24 -16.54
C SER A 654 -17.60 -26.70 -16.17
N GLY A 655 -17.44 -25.40 -15.90
CA GLY A 655 -16.15 -24.75 -15.65
C GLY A 655 -15.77 -24.54 -14.16
N ASN A 656 -14.51 -24.16 -13.92
CA ASN A 656 -13.99 -23.70 -12.61
C ASN A 656 -14.38 -22.23 -12.31
N ILE A 657 -15.41 -21.72 -12.98
CA ILE A 657 -15.84 -20.30 -13.09
C ILE A 657 -16.33 -19.72 -11.75
N ALA A 658 -16.46 -20.56 -10.72
CA ALA A 658 -17.18 -20.27 -9.47
C ALA A 658 -16.45 -19.37 -8.45
N LYS A 659 -15.23 -18.87 -8.72
CA LYS A 659 -14.53 -17.97 -7.79
C LYS A 659 -14.60 -16.49 -8.18
N ASP A 660 -14.31 -16.13 -9.43
CA ASP A 660 -14.08 -14.72 -9.81
C ASP A 660 -15.22 -14.08 -10.64
N ASN A 661 -16.15 -14.86 -11.21
CA ASN A 661 -17.22 -14.37 -12.11
C ASN A 661 -18.65 -14.51 -11.53
N LYS A 662 -18.81 -14.41 -10.20
CA LYS A 662 -20.09 -14.59 -9.51
C LYS A 662 -21.24 -13.70 -10.03
N ILE A 663 -20.90 -12.49 -10.48
CA ILE A 663 -21.87 -11.51 -10.99
C ILE A 663 -22.54 -12.04 -12.27
N HIS A 664 -21.76 -12.56 -13.21
CA HIS A 664 -22.27 -13.13 -14.46
C HIS A 664 -23.16 -14.36 -14.24
N VAL A 665 -22.77 -15.21 -13.29
CA VAL A 665 -23.56 -16.40 -12.90
C VAL A 665 -24.91 -16.00 -12.33
N ALA A 666 -24.93 -14.99 -11.47
CA ALA A 666 -26.18 -14.49 -10.91
C ALA A 666 -27.08 -13.85 -11.97
N SER A 667 -26.53 -13.07 -12.91
CA SER A 667 -27.30 -12.51 -14.02
C SER A 667 -28.02 -13.60 -14.81
N ILE A 668 -27.32 -14.68 -15.18
CA ILE A 668 -27.92 -15.79 -15.93
C ILE A 668 -29.01 -16.49 -15.14
N TRP A 669 -28.80 -16.73 -13.84
CA TRP A 669 -29.84 -17.27 -12.97
C TRP A 669 -31.03 -16.31 -12.83
N GLY A 670 -30.80 -15.01 -12.84
CA GLY A 670 -31.81 -13.97 -12.86
C GLY A 670 -32.81 -14.15 -14.00
N TYR A 671 -32.31 -14.30 -15.23
CA TYR A 671 -33.14 -14.56 -16.41
C TYR A 671 -33.72 -15.98 -16.42
N SER A 672 -32.91 -16.98 -16.06
CA SER A 672 -33.31 -18.40 -16.07
C SER A 672 -34.42 -18.72 -15.07
N SER A 673 -34.54 -17.94 -13.99
CA SER A 673 -35.57 -18.09 -12.97
C SER A 673 -37.01 -18.00 -13.51
N LYS A 674 -37.20 -17.38 -14.68
CA LYS A 674 -38.51 -17.31 -15.37
C LYS A 674 -38.95 -18.66 -15.94
N HIS A 675 -38.01 -19.56 -16.23
CA HIS A 675 -38.25 -20.82 -16.93
C HIS A 675 -38.16 -22.00 -15.97
N GLY A 676 -39.30 -22.51 -15.54
CA GLY A 676 -39.36 -23.64 -14.59
C GLY A 676 -38.62 -24.91 -15.04
N ARG A 677 -38.51 -25.17 -16.36
CA ARG A 677 -37.74 -26.31 -16.90
C ARG A 677 -36.23 -26.17 -16.67
N LEU A 678 -35.69 -24.95 -16.74
CA LEU A 678 -34.27 -24.69 -16.47
C LEU A 678 -33.97 -24.85 -14.97
N ILE A 679 -34.88 -24.39 -14.11
CA ILE A 679 -34.79 -24.64 -12.66
C ILE A 679 -34.78 -26.14 -12.39
N ASP A 680 -35.73 -26.89 -12.96
CA ASP A 680 -35.83 -28.34 -12.73
C ASP A 680 -34.58 -29.12 -13.21
N GLY A 681 -33.86 -28.62 -14.23
CA GLY A 681 -32.73 -29.32 -14.86
C GLY A 681 -31.33 -28.94 -14.35
N PHE A 682 -31.12 -27.72 -13.87
CA PHE A 682 -29.77 -27.20 -13.56
C PHE A 682 -29.60 -26.70 -12.12
N TYR A 683 -30.69 -26.56 -11.35
CA TYR A 683 -30.64 -25.95 -10.04
C TYR A 683 -29.91 -26.81 -8.99
N ARG A 684 -28.98 -26.19 -8.28
CA ARG A 684 -28.28 -26.72 -7.12
C ARG A 684 -28.61 -25.89 -5.88
N ASN A 685 -28.57 -26.52 -4.71
CA ASN A 685 -28.82 -25.86 -3.43
C ASN A 685 -27.92 -24.62 -3.18
N THR A 686 -26.74 -24.58 -3.77
CA THR A 686 -25.80 -23.46 -3.70
C THR A 686 -26.19 -22.27 -4.57
N ASP A 687 -27.06 -22.42 -5.57
CA ASP A 687 -27.39 -21.34 -6.51
C ASP A 687 -28.26 -20.26 -5.84
N LEU A 688 -29.07 -20.62 -4.84
CA LEU A 688 -29.78 -19.64 -4.00
C LEU A 688 -28.81 -18.74 -3.21
N HIS A 689 -27.66 -19.27 -2.78
CA HIS A 689 -26.65 -18.48 -2.09
C HIS A 689 -26.08 -17.40 -3.03
N LEU A 690 -25.81 -17.76 -4.28
CA LEU A 690 -25.31 -16.82 -5.30
C LEU A 690 -26.34 -15.74 -5.62
N LEU A 691 -27.62 -16.10 -5.75
CA LEU A 691 -28.69 -15.12 -6.00
C LEU A 691 -28.87 -14.15 -4.82
N VAL A 692 -28.80 -14.66 -3.59
CA VAL A 692 -28.87 -13.83 -2.37
C VAL A 692 -27.63 -12.95 -2.22
N GLU A 693 -26.44 -13.49 -2.46
CA GLU A 693 -25.19 -12.74 -2.48
C GLU A 693 -25.24 -11.59 -3.50
N ASN A 694 -26.03 -11.73 -4.57
CA ASN A 694 -26.22 -10.72 -5.61
C ASN A 694 -27.43 -9.79 -5.45
N GLY A 695 -28.25 -9.97 -4.41
CA GLY A 695 -29.39 -9.08 -4.16
C GLY A 695 -30.53 -9.22 -5.19
N ASP A 696 -30.57 -10.27 -6.02
CA ASP A 696 -31.60 -10.42 -7.06
C ASP A 696 -32.92 -10.94 -6.48
N TYR A 697 -33.64 -10.04 -5.81
CA TYR A 697 -34.92 -10.33 -5.15
C TYR A 697 -35.95 -10.96 -6.10
N LYS A 698 -36.00 -10.52 -7.36
CA LYS A 698 -36.97 -11.00 -8.34
C LYS A 698 -36.67 -12.45 -8.73
N ALA A 699 -35.40 -12.78 -8.95
CA ALA A 699 -34.98 -14.15 -9.25
C ALA A 699 -35.23 -15.10 -8.09
N ILE A 700 -34.90 -14.68 -6.86
CA ILE A 700 -35.16 -15.43 -5.63
C ILE A 700 -36.65 -15.75 -5.50
N LYS A 701 -37.51 -14.73 -5.72
CA LYS A 701 -38.96 -14.90 -5.67
C LYS A 701 -39.46 -15.90 -6.71
N ASN A 702 -39.03 -15.77 -7.96
CA ASN A 702 -39.43 -16.68 -9.05
C ASN A 702 -39.00 -18.12 -8.77
N LEU A 703 -37.74 -18.30 -8.34
CA LEU A 703 -37.14 -19.59 -8.01
C LEU A 703 -37.92 -20.28 -6.89
N LEU A 704 -38.08 -19.61 -5.74
CA LEU A 704 -38.76 -20.17 -4.58
C LEU A 704 -40.25 -20.40 -4.85
N ALA A 705 -40.92 -19.53 -5.63
CA ALA A 705 -42.32 -19.74 -6.02
C ALA A 705 -42.50 -20.99 -6.91
N HIS A 706 -41.58 -21.23 -7.86
CA HIS A 706 -41.62 -22.44 -8.69
C HIS A 706 -41.37 -23.71 -7.88
N ILE A 707 -40.36 -23.68 -6.98
CA ILE A 707 -40.05 -24.80 -6.08
C ILE A 707 -41.24 -25.08 -5.15
N LYS A 708 -41.83 -24.05 -4.54
CA LYS A 708 -43.02 -24.19 -3.69
C LYS A 708 -44.18 -24.86 -4.40
N ARG A 709 -44.38 -24.56 -5.69
CA ARG A 709 -45.46 -25.12 -6.52
C ARG A 709 -45.22 -26.56 -6.95
N LYS A 710 -43.99 -26.93 -7.35
CA LYS A 710 -43.68 -28.24 -7.93
C LYS A 710 -43.01 -29.23 -6.98
N HIS A 711 -42.24 -28.74 -6.02
CA HIS A 711 -41.35 -29.51 -5.15
C HIS A 711 -41.50 -29.05 -3.70
N GLN A 712 -42.74 -28.94 -3.20
CA GLN A 712 -43.03 -28.40 -1.86
C GLN A 712 -42.21 -29.06 -0.75
N ASN A 713 -41.97 -30.37 -0.85
CA ASN A 713 -41.19 -31.14 0.12
C ASN A 713 -39.71 -30.74 0.17
N LYS A 714 -39.17 -30.12 -0.90
CA LYS A 714 -37.77 -29.64 -0.98
C LYS A 714 -37.61 -28.16 -0.61
N LEU A 715 -38.71 -27.41 -0.44
CA LEU A 715 -38.65 -25.97 -0.18
C LEU A 715 -37.86 -25.66 1.10
N SER A 716 -38.16 -26.38 2.18
CA SER A 716 -37.46 -26.24 3.46
C SER A 716 -35.97 -26.55 3.33
N ASP A 717 -35.62 -27.63 2.62
CA ASP A 717 -34.23 -28.05 2.42
C ASP A 717 -33.43 -27.02 1.60
N ILE A 718 -34.09 -26.33 0.68
CA ILE A 718 -33.47 -25.33 -0.20
C ILE A 718 -33.30 -23.99 0.51
N VAL A 719 -34.35 -23.50 1.18
CA VAL A 719 -34.31 -22.22 1.91
C VAL A 719 -33.30 -22.29 3.07
N ASN A 720 -33.14 -23.47 3.66
CA ASN A 720 -32.17 -23.75 4.73
C ASN A 720 -30.92 -24.49 4.25
N ALA A 721 -30.69 -24.54 2.93
CA ALA A 721 -29.50 -25.17 2.39
C ALA A 721 -28.25 -24.51 2.96
N LYS A 722 -27.21 -25.31 3.18
CA LYS A 722 -25.92 -24.81 3.64
C LYS A 722 -24.87 -25.03 2.56
N ASN A 723 -24.00 -24.04 2.37
CA ASN A 723 -22.85 -24.18 1.48
C ASN A 723 -21.70 -24.96 2.17
N GLY A 724 -20.53 -25.06 1.53
CA GLY A 724 -19.37 -25.79 2.08
C GLY A 724 -18.79 -25.24 3.40
N CYS A 725 -19.26 -24.09 3.88
CA CYS A 725 -18.89 -23.48 5.17
C CYS A 725 -20.08 -23.44 6.14
N ASP A 726 -21.10 -24.28 5.95
CA ASP A 726 -22.34 -24.29 6.73
C ASP A 726 -23.16 -22.98 6.69
N ILE A 727 -22.80 -22.04 5.82
CA ILE A 727 -23.48 -20.75 5.67
C ILE A 727 -24.80 -21.00 4.94
N ALA A 728 -25.91 -20.58 5.55
CA ALA A 728 -27.24 -20.56 4.93
C ALA A 728 -27.52 -19.23 4.19
N PRO A 729 -28.45 -19.19 3.21
CA PRO A 729 -28.78 -17.96 2.46
C PRO A 729 -29.17 -16.79 3.36
N LEU A 730 -29.84 -17.07 4.48
CA LEU A 730 -30.24 -16.06 5.45
C LEU A 730 -29.05 -15.30 6.08
N HIS A 731 -27.90 -15.96 6.28
CA HIS A 731 -26.68 -15.30 6.77
C HIS A 731 -26.16 -14.26 5.77
N LEU A 732 -26.09 -14.63 4.49
CA LEU A 732 -25.63 -13.73 3.42
C LEU A 732 -26.56 -12.53 3.28
N ALA A 733 -27.88 -12.76 3.25
CA ALA A 733 -28.86 -11.68 3.16
C ALA A 733 -28.76 -10.72 4.36
N ALA A 734 -28.57 -11.26 5.57
CA ALA A 734 -28.44 -10.47 6.78
C ALA A 734 -27.13 -9.66 6.82
N GLY A 735 -26.01 -10.27 6.41
CA GLY A 735 -24.71 -9.61 6.35
C GLY A 735 -24.61 -8.55 5.25
N ASN A 736 -25.36 -8.69 4.16
CA ASN A 736 -25.41 -7.72 3.07
C ASN A 736 -26.42 -6.57 3.29
N GLY A 737 -27.18 -6.59 4.39
CA GLY A 737 -28.20 -5.56 4.67
C GLY A 737 -29.47 -5.64 3.81
N GLU A 738 -29.71 -6.77 3.13
CA GLU A 738 -30.80 -6.95 2.18
C GLU A 738 -32.14 -7.28 2.88
N LEU A 739 -32.73 -6.28 3.55
CA LEU A 739 -33.88 -6.46 4.44
C LEU A 739 -35.10 -7.11 3.79
N ASP A 740 -35.36 -6.80 2.52
CA ASP A 740 -36.51 -7.37 1.79
C ASP A 740 -36.29 -8.85 1.44
N ILE A 741 -35.05 -9.25 1.15
CA ILE A 741 -34.68 -10.65 0.95
C ILE A 741 -34.80 -11.41 2.28
N VAL A 742 -34.31 -10.85 3.39
CA VAL A 742 -34.45 -11.45 4.73
C VAL A 742 -35.91 -11.66 5.10
N LYS A 743 -36.76 -10.63 4.93
CA LYS A 743 -38.21 -10.73 5.17
C LYS A 743 -38.83 -11.87 4.36
N TYR A 744 -38.47 -11.98 3.08
CA TYR A 744 -39.01 -13.00 2.19
C TYR A 744 -38.54 -14.40 2.56
N LEU A 745 -37.24 -14.60 2.82
CA LEU A 745 -36.69 -15.89 3.23
C LEU A 745 -37.30 -16.40 4.54
N ILE A 746 -37.48 -15.53 5.54
CA ILE A 746 -38.13 -15.89 6.81
C ILE A 746 -39.60 -16.29 6.59
N ASN A 747 -40.33 -15.57 5.74
CA ASN A 747 -41.71 -15.94 5.39
C ASN A 747 -41.80 -17.28 4.65
N GLU A 748 -40.76 -17.68 3.91
CA GLU A 748 -40.67 -18.98 3.23
C GLU A 748 -40.06 -20.09 4.10
N GLY A 749 -39.83 -19.84 5.41
CA GLY A 749 -39.43 -20.85 6.38
C GLY A 749 -37.92 -20.97 6.63
N ALA A 750 -37.14 -19.91 6.37
CA ALA A 750 -35.74 -19.86 6.76
C ALA A 750 -35.59 -19.93 8.28
N ASN A 751 -34.67 -20.77 8.76
CA ASN A 751 -34.30 -20.88 10.15
C ASN A 751 -33.58 -19.61 10.59
N ILE A 752 -34.28 -18.80 11.39
CA ILE A 752 -33.80 -17.50 11.89
C ILE A 752 -32.53 -17.62 12.73
N ASP A 753 -32.34 -18.77 13.39
CA ASP A 753 -31.19 -19.11 14.23
C ASP A 753 -30.31 -20.19 13.56
N ALA A 754 -30.27 -20.21 12.23
CA ALA A 754 -29.31 -21.05 11.49
C ALA A 754 -27.88 -20.78 11.99
N ARG A 755 -27.03 -21.81 11.96
CA ARG A 755 -25.65 -21.74 12.43
C ARG A 755 -24.68 -22.09 11.32
N ASP A 756 -23.72 -21.21 11.05
CA ASP A 756 -22.61 -21.49 10.13
C ASP A 756 -21.50 -22.36 10.78
N CYS A 757 -20.37 -22.54 10.09
CA CYS A 757 -19.27 -23.36 10.56
C CYS A 757 -18.59 -22.83 11.84
N PHE A 758 -18.80 -21.56 12.17
CA PHE A 758 -18.34 -20.93 13.41
C PHE A 758 -19.44 -20.85 14.47
N TYR A 759 -20.60 -21.49 14.23
CA TYR A 759 -21.79 -21.41 15.08
C TYR A 759 -22.42 -20.00 15.13
N GLN A 760 -22.09 -19.14 14.17
CA GLN A 760 -22.61 -17.77 14.09
C GLN A 760 -23.98 -17.77 13.40
N THR A 761 -24.86 -16.84 13.80
CA THR A 761 -26.25 -16.75 13.33
C THR A 761 -26.46 -15.62 12.34
N PRO A 762 -27.56 -15.58 11.57
CA PRO A 762 -27.89 -14.43 10.72
C PRO A 762 -27.93 -13.11 11.49
N LEU A 763 -28.37 -13.14 12.76
CA LEU A 763 -28.35 -11.99 13.66
C LEU A 763 -26.93 -11.49 13.93
N TYR A 764 -25.96 -12.40 14.11
CA TYR A 764 -24.54 -12.05 14.19
C TYR A 764 -24.08 -11.33 12.93
N TRP A 765 -24.43 -11.85 11.73
CA TRP A 765 -23.96 -11.29 10.46
C TRP A 765 -24.49 -9.87 10.28
N ALA A 766 -25.77 -9.62 10.59
CA ALA A 766 -26.35 -8.28 10.57
C ALA A 766 -25.70 -7.31 11.57
N ALA A 767 -25.41 -7.77 12.81
CA ALA A 767 -24.80 -6.94 13.84
C ALA A 767 -23.34 -6.58 13.53
N LYS A 768 -22.58 -7.52 12.96
CA LYS A 768 -21.21 -7.30 12.49
C LYS A 768 -21.17 -6.29 11.34
N SER A 769 -22.11 -6.38 10.40
CA SER A 769 -22.21 -5.45 9.26
C SER A 769 -22.77 -4.06 9.60
N GLY A 770 -23.27 -3.84 10.83
CA GLY A 770 -23.78 -2.52 11.23
C GLY A 770 -25.22 -2.21 10.82
N GLU A 771 -25.99 -3.23 10.43
CA GLU A 771 -27.34 -3.06 9.88
C GLU A 771 -28.43 -3.03 10.97
N LEU A 772 -28.59 -1.87 11.63
CA LEU A 772 -29.49 -1.72 12.80
C LEU A 772 -30.95 -2.10 12.53
N ASP A 773 -31.51 -1.72 11.38
CA ASP A 773 -32.90 -2.03 11.03
C ASP A 773 -33.10 -3.52 10.73
N MET A 774 -32.08 -4.19 10.20
CA MET A 774 -32.05 -5.64 10.05
C MET A 774 -32.03 -6.33 11.40
N VAL A 775 -31.16 -5.88 12.32
CA VAL A 775 -31.09 -6.42 13.70
C VAL A 775 -32.44 -6.27 14.40
N LYS A 776 -33.06 -5.09 14.34
CA LYS A 776 -34.40 -4.84 14.89
C LYS A 776 -35.42 -5.82 14.34
N TYR A 777 -35.43 -6.02 13.02
CA TYR A 777 -36.36 -6.92 12.36
C TYR A 777 -36.16 -8.38 12.82
N LEU A 778 -34.93 -8.88 12.83
CA LEU A 778 -34.60 -10.25 13.25
C LEU A 778 -34.95 -10.49 14.72
N VAL A 779 -34.61 -9.57 15.63
CA VAL A 779 -34.95 -9.67 17.06
C VAL A 779 -36.47 -9.68 17.27
N ASN A 780 -37.20 -8.80 16.58
CA ASN A 780 -38.67 -8.76 16.60
C ASN A 780 -39.32 -10.03 16.04
N LYS A 781 -38.65 -10.73 15.12
CA LYS A 781 -39.09 -12.02 14.58
C LYS A 781 -38.70 -13.23 15.44
N GLY A 782 -38.06 -13.00 16.58
CA GLY A 782 -37.75 -14.04 17.55
C GLY A 782 -36.33 -14.60 17.48
N ALA A 783 -35.40 -13.95 16.76
CA ALA A 783 -34.01 -14.37 16.73
C ALA A 783 -33.41 -14.38 18.15
N SER A 784 -32.62 -15.42 18.43
CA SER A 784 -32.00 -15.64 19.74
C SER A 784 -30.72 -14.83 19.88
N VAL A 785 -30.73 -13.82 20.76
CA VAL A 785 -29.57 -12.93 21.03
C VAL A 785 -28.48 -13.59 21.88
N GLY A 786 -28.80 -14.66 22.61
CA GLY A 786 -27.89 -15.35 23.52
C GLY A 786 -27.17 -16.55 22.90
N ILE A 787 -27.25 -16.75 21.58
CA ILE A 787 -26.50 -17.83 20.93
C ILE A 787 -25.02 -17.49 20.92
N GLU A 788 -24.22 -18.42 21.42
CA GLU A 788 -22.77 -18.35 21.45
C GLU A 788 -22.17 -18.99 20.19
N ASP A 789 -21.11 -18.37 19.67
CA ASP A 789 -20.26 -18.94 18.62
C ASP A 789 -19.31 -20.01 19.18
N ASN A 790 -18.46 -20.60 18.33
CA ASN A 790 -17.49 -21.63 18.74
C ASN A 790 -16.41 -21.14 19.72
N TYR A 791 -16.29 -19.83 19.97
CA TYR A 791 -15.40 -19.23 20.97
C TYR A 791 -16.13 -18.85 22.27
N GLY A 792 -17.46 -19.02 22.29
CA GLY A 792 -18.36 -18.66 23.37
C GLY A 792 -19.00 -17.28 23.19
N TRP A 793 -18.63 -16.48 22.18
CA TRP A 793 -19.07 -15.08 22.09
C TRP A 793 -20.49 -14.94 21.56
N THR A 794 -21.23 -13.96 22.11
CA THR A 794 -22.59 -13.61 21.66
C THR A 794 -22.58 -12.51 20.61
N VAL A 795 -23.74 -12.24 19.98
CA VAL A 795 -23.89 -11.14 19.02
C VAL A 795 -23.52 -9.77 19.60
N LEU A 796 -23.69 -9.55 20.91
CA LEU A 796 -23.33 -8.30 21.57
C LEU A 796 -21.82 -8.04 21.49
N TYR A 797 -21.00 -9.07 21.71
CA TYR A 797 -19.54 -8.95 21.59
C TYR A 797 -19.13 -8.47 20.21
N TRP A 798 -19.71 -9.06 19.17
CA TRP A 798 -19.37 -8.72 17.79
C TRP A 798 -19.87 -7.35 17.35
N ALA A 799 -21.03 -6.90 17.85
CA ALA A 799 -21.47 -5.52 17.68
C ALA A 799 -20.48 -4.52 18.28
N VAL A 800 -19.93 -4.83 19.47
CA VAL A 800 -18.94 -3.97 20.15
C VAL A 800 -17.56 -4.03 19.47
N GLU A 801 -17.10 -5.21 19.05
CA GLU A 801 -15.81 -5.39 18.36
C GLU A 801 -15.80 -4.64 17.02
N SER A 802 -16.93 -4.67 16.31
CA SER A 802 -17.15 -3.93 15.06
C SER A 802 -17.53 -2.46 15.28
N GLU A 803 -17.51 -1.96 16.53
CA GLU A 803 -17.80 -0.56 16.91
C GLU A 803 -19.20 -0.06 16.53
N ASN A 804 -20.16 -0.98 16.35
CA ASN A 804 -21.56 -0.70 16.06
C ASN A 804 -22.35 -0.47 17.35
N PHE A 805 -22.01 0.62 18.06
CA PHE A 805 -22.55 0.89 19.41
C PHE A 805 -24.07 1.07 19.45
N ASP A 806 -24.70 1.60 18.40
CA ASP A 806 -26.17 1.72 18.34
C ASP A 806 -26.88 0.35 18.36
N ILE A 807 -26.26 -0.65 17.73
CA ILE A 807 -26.72 -2.04 17.78
C ILE A 807 -26.50 -2.63 19.16
N ALA A 808 -25.34 -2.37 19.77
CA ALA A 808 -25.07 -2.79 21.14
C ALA A 808 -26.09 -2.19 22.13
N GLU A 809 -26.40 -0.89 22.01
CA GLU A 809 -27.46 -0.24 22.81
C GLU A 809 -28.82 -0.92 22.64
N TYR A 810 -29.19 -1.20 21.38
CA TYR A 810 -30.46 -1.85 21.06
C TYR A 810 -30.54 -3.25 21.68
N LEU A 811 -29.49 -4.06 21.53
CA LEU A 811 -29.41 -5.42 22.07
C LEU A 811 -29.44 -5.44 23.61
N ILE A 812 -28.82 -4.45 24.26
CA ILE A 812 -28.86 -4.29 25.72
C ILE A 812 -30.25 -3.87 26.22
N LYS A 813 -30.99 -3.06 25.45
CA LYS A 813 -32.30 -2.50 25.86
C LYS A 813 -33.49 -3.42 25.65
N GLU A 814 -33.53 -4.17 24.53
CA GLU A 814 -34.79 -4.77 24.04
C GLU A 814 -35.22 -6.08 24.68
N LYS A 815 -34.37 -6.73 25.48
CA LYS A 815 -34.80 -7.89 26.24
C LYS A 815 -34.21 -7.79 27.62
N GLY A 816 -35.07 -7.77 28.65
CA GLY A 816 -34.72 -7.93 30.06
C GLY A 816 -34.09 -9.29 30.41
N MET A 817 -33.27 -9.84 29.52
CA MET A 817 -32.30 -10.90 29.76
C MET A 817 -31.01 -10.19 30.18
N GLY A 818 -30.48 -10.51 31.35
CA GLY A 818 -29.20 -9.99 31.81
C GLY A 818 -28.06 -10.48 30.91
N ILE A 819 -27.90 -9.88 29.73
CA ILE A 819 -26.69 -10.03 28.92
C ILE A 819 -25.61 -9.31 29.70
N ASP A 820 -24.89 -10.12 30.45
CA ASP A 820 -23.81 -9.65 31.29
C ASP A 820 -22.67 -9.18 30.39
N VAL A 821 -22.47 -7.86 30.30
CA VAL A 821 -21.32 -7.28 29.61
C VAL A 821 -19.99 -7.75 30.23
N SER A 822 -20.03 -8.24 31.47
CA SER A 822 -18.90 -8.84 32.19
C SER A 822 -18.81 -10.37 32.02
N ALA A 823 -19.63 -10.97 31.14
CA ALA A 823 -19.59 -12.40 30.85
C ALA A 823 -18.17 -12.86 30.53
N LYS A 824 -17.79 -13.98 31.14
CA LYS A 824 -16.51 -14.63 30.95
C LYS A 824 -16.66 -15.78 29.97
N TYR A 825 -15.79 -15.80 28.98
CA TYR A 825 -15.78 -16.75 27.88
C TYR A 825 -14.58 -17.69 28.01
N SER A 826 -14.09 -18.26 26.91
CA SER A 826 -12.97 -19.20 26.93
C SER A 826 -11.74 -18.64 27.70
N ASN A 827 -11.23 -19.42 28.65
CA ASN A 827 -10.16 -19.05 29.58
C ASN A 827 -10.49 -17.86 30.51
N GLY A 828 -11.76 -17.64 30.85
CA GLY A 828 -12.20 -16.60 31.79
C GLY A 828 -12.11 -15.17 31.24
N LYS A 829 -11.84 -15.00 29.94
CA LYS A 829 -11.66 -13.70 29.29
C LYS A 829 -12.99 -12.98 29.10
N THR A 830 -12.98 -11.65 29.17
CA THR A 830 -14.17 -10.81 28.94
C THR A 830 -14.04 -10.04 27.63
N MET A 831 -15.13 -9.43 27.17
CA MET A 831 -15.13 -8.59 25.96
C MET A 831 -14.08 -7.47 26.03
N LEU A 832 -13.85 -6.93 27.24
CA LEU A 832 -12.84 -5.90 27.49
C LEU A 832 -11.41 -6.41 27.20
N HIS A 833 -11.08 -7.65 27.62
CA HIS A 833 -9.77 -8.26 27.35
C HIS A 833 -9.51 -8.45 25.85
N GLU A 834 -10.56 -8.79 25.10
CA GLU A 834 -10.46 -9.06 23.67
C GLU A 834 -10.37 -7.75 22.87
N ALA A 835 -11.12 -6.70 23.26
CA ALA A 835 -10.99 -5.37 22.68
C ALA A 835 -9.55 -4.81 22.82
N ILE A 836 -8.86 -5.13 23.92
CA ILE A 836 -7.45 -4.77 24.12
C ILE A 836 -6.51 -5.56 23.21
N ARG A 837 -6.79 -6.86 22.99
CA ARG A 837 -6.01 -7.70 22.06
C ARG A 837 -6.01 -7.11 20.65
N PHE A 838 -7.16 -6.63 20.19
CA PHE A 838 -7.31 -6.00 18.87
C PHE A 838 -6.98 -4.49 18.85
N ALA A 839 -6.72 -3.90 20.02
CA ALA A 839 -6.42 -2.48 20.22
C ALA A 839 -7.52 -1.52 19.75
N LYS A 840 -8.77 -1.86 20.09
CA LYS A 840 -9.99 -1.12 19.74
C LYS A 840 -10.34 -0.12 20.86
N LEU A 841 -9.72 1.07 20.85
CA LEU A 841 -9.84 2.03 21.94
C LEU A 841 -11.29 2.50 22.18
N ASP A 842 -12.07 2.68 21.12
CA ASP A 842 -13.46 3.15 21.26
C ASP A 842 -14.38 2.07 21.82
N ALA A 843 -14.17 0.80 21.43
CA ALA A 843 -14.83 -0.34 22.07
C ALA A 843 -14.47 -0.45 23.57
N ILE A 844 -13.20 -0.22 23.93
CA ILE A 844 -12.75 -0.19 25.33
C ILE A 844 -13.48 0.91 26.12
N LYS A 845 -13.50 2.14 25.59
CA LYS A 845 -14.20 3.27 26.23
C LYS A 845 -15.69 3.01 26.39
N TYR A 846 -16.32 2.46 25.35
CA TYR A 846 -17.73 2.09 25.38
C TYR A 846 -18.02 1.08 26.49
N LEU A 847 -17.25 -0.01 26.56
CA LEU A 847 -17.40 -1.06 27.56
C LEU A 847 -17.21 -0.55 28.99
N ILE A 848 -16.20 0.29 29.24
CA ILE A 848 -16.00 0.95 30.55
C ILE A 848 -17.17 1.89 30.87
N GLY A 849 -17.65 2.66 29.88
CA GLY A 849 -18.84 3.51 30.02
C GLY A 849 -20.13 2.73 30.33
N LYS A 850 -20.17 1.43 30.01
CA LYS A 850 -21.26 0.51 30.38
C LYS A 850 -21.11 -0.13 31.75
N GLY A 851 -20.09 0.23 32.52
CA GLY A 851 -19.90 -0.20 33.89
C GLY A 851 -19.20 -1.56 34.03
N ILE A 852 -18.49 -2.04 33.00
CA ILE A 852 -17.55 -3.16 33.18
C ILE A 852 -16.48 -2.75 34.18
N ASP A 853 -16.21 -3.61 35.17
CA ASP A 853 -15.10 -3.45 36.10
C ASP A 853 -13.77 -3.41 35.33
N ILE A 854 -13.07 -2.28 35.41
CA ILE A 854 -11.78 -2.04 34.77
C ILE A 854 -10.67 -2.98 35.27
N ASN A 855 -10.86 -3.55 36.47
CA ASN A 855 -9.92 -4.48 37.11
C ASN A 855 -10.36 -5.94 37.00
N ILE A 856 -11.33 -6.24 36.14
CA ILE A 856 -11.84 -7.60 35.96
C ILE A 856 -10.72 -8.57 35.59
N LYS A 857 -10.61 -9.69 36.32
CA LYS A 857 -9.56 -10.68 36.08
C LYS A 857 -9.99 -11.75 35.08
N ASP A 858 -9.12 -12.07 34.14
CA ASP A 858 -9.29 -13.26 33.28
C ASP A 858 -9.02 -14.57 34.04
N GLY A 859 -9.06 -15.71 33.34
CA GLY A 859 -8.80 -17.02 33.94
C GLY A 859 -7.35 -17.26 34.37
N TYR A 860 -6.41 -16.41 33.96
CA TYR A 860 -5.02 -16.42 34.42
C TYR A 860 -4.82 -15.46 35.61
N GLY A 861 -5.83 -14.70 35.98
CA GLY A 861 -5.76 -13.70 37.05
C GLY A 861 -5.29 -12.32 36.57
N ASP A 862 -5.01 -12.15 35.28
CA ASP A 862 -4.54 -10.89 34.70
C ASP A 862 -5.70 -9.92 34.47
N THR A 863 -5.47 -8.62 34.69
CA THR A 863 -6.46 -7.55 34.45
C THR A 863 -6.32 -6.96 33.04
N PRO A 864 -7.30 -6.17 32.54
CA PRO A 864 -7.17 -5.36 31.33
C PRO A 864 -5.86 -4.58 31.23
N LEU A 865 -5.37 -4.03 32.34
CA LEU A 865 -4.13 -3.27 32.37
C LEU A 865 -2.89 -4.16 32.16
N HIS A 866 -2.90 -5.41 32.64
CA HIS A 866 -1.85 -6.38 32.32
C HIS A 866 -1.81 -6.66 30.82
N TRP A 867 -2.97 -6.91 30.21
CA TRP A 867 -3.08 -7.13 28.77
C TRP A 867 -2.61 -5.93 27.95
N ALA A 868 -2.98 -4.71 28.37
CA ALA A 868 -2.55 -3.49 27.70
C ALA A 868 -1.02 -3.29 27.77
N ALA A 869 -0.40 -3.66 28.90
CA ALA A 869 1.06 -3.67 29.07
C ALA A 869 1.75 -4.74 28.21
N ILE A 870 1.24 -5.97 28.19
CA ILE A 870 1.76 -7.09 27.37
C ILE A 870 1.67 -6.76 25.87
N ARG A 871 0.62 -6.06 25.44
CA ARG A 871 0.38 -5.68 24.03
C ARG A 871 1.01 -4.34 23.64
N GLU A 872 1.72 -3.70 24.56
CA GLU A 872 2.46 -2.46 24.34
C GLU A 872 1.57 -1.30 23.84
N LYS A 873 0.32 -1.24 24.32
CA LYS A 873 -0.67 -0.25 23.88
C LYS A 873 -0.67 0.97 24.80
N VAL A 874 0.27 1.89 24.57
CA VAL A 874 0.46 3.12 25.38
C VAL A 874 -0.84 3.91 25.56
N ASP A 875 -1.64 4.08 24.51
CA ASP A 875 -2.87 4.88 24.59
C ASP A 875 -3.95 4.21 25.45
N VAL A 876 -4.04 2.87 25.40
CA VAL A 876 -4.95 2.09 26.25
C VAL A 876 -4.48 2.08 27.71
N VAL A 877 -3.17 1.92 27.94
CA VAL A 877 -2.57 2.01 29.27
C VAL A 877 -2.85 3.38 29.89
N ARG A 878 -2.63 4.47 29.13
CA ARG A 878 -2.90 5.83 29.58
C ARG A 878 -4.37 6.01 29.94
N TYR A 879 -5.28 5.59 29.05
CA TYR A 879 -6.71 5.66 29.32
C TYR A 879 -7.09 4.90 30.60
N PHE A 880 -6.60 3.68 30.80
CA PHE A 880 -6.90 2.91 32.02
C PHE A 880 -6.34 3.55 33.29
N VAL A 881 -5.13 4.11 33.25
CA VAL A 881 -4.56 4.88 34.37
C VAL A 881 -5.44 6.09 34.69
N GLU A 882 -5.87 6.84 33.66
CA GLU A 882 -6.77 8.00 33.82
C GLU A 882 -8.15 7.62 34.37
N GLN A 883 -8.66 6.44 34.02
CA GLN A 883 -9.93 5.90 34.55
C GLN A 883 -9.78 5.24 35.93
N GLY A 884 -8.59 5.27 36.55
CA GLY A 884 -8.37 4.73 37.90
C GLY A 884 -8.24 3.22 37.98
N ALA A 885 -7.75 2.56 36.92
CA ALA A 885 -7.37 1.15 37.00
C ALA A 885 -6.31 0.91 38.08
N ASP A 886 -6.35 -0.24 38.73
CA ASP A 886 -5.33 -0.62 39.73
C ASP A 886 -4.01 -0.95 39.02
N VAL A 887 -3.12 0.04 38.98
CA VAL A 887 -1.77 -0.05 38.41
C VAL A 887 -0.85 -1.02 39.17
N ASN A 888 -1.26 -1.48 40.36
CA ASN A 888 -0.55 -2.42 41.21
C ASN A 888 -1.27 -3.78 41.32
N ALA A 889 -2.30 -4.00 40.51
CA ALA A 889 -3.02 -5.26 40.48
C ALA A 889 -2.04 -6.42 40.27
N LYS A 890 -2.21 -7.49 41.03
CA LYS A 890 -1.41 -8.71 40.92
C LYS A 890 -2.13 -9.73 40.05
N GLY A 891 -1.49 -10.09 38.93
CA GLY A 891 -1.90 -11.15 38.02
C GLY A 891 -1.31 -12.51 38.38
N ASN A 892 -0.99 -13.31 37.38
CA ASN A 892 -0.33 -14.60 37.59
C ASN A 892 1.09 -14.43 38.18
N ASP A 893 1.51 -15.36 39.05
CA ASP A 893 2.78 -15.29 39.80
C ASP A 893 2.99 -13.97 40.58
N ASP A 894 1.90 -13.31 40.99
CA ASP A 894 1.92 -11.98 41.64
C ASP A 894 2.58 -10.88 40.79
N LEU A 895 2.70 -11.08 39.46
CA LEU A 895 3.24 -10.07 38.55
C LEU A 895 2.25 -8.92 38.38
N THR A 896 2.77 -7.69 38.37
CA THR A 896 1.97 -6.47 38.13
C THR A 896 2.05 -6.03 36.66
N PRO A 897 1.21 -5.08 36.18
CA PRO A 897 1.34 -4.54 34.84
C PRO A 897 2.75 -3.98 34.54
N LEU A 898 3.41 -3.41 35.55
CA LEU A 898 4.78 -2.91 35.44
C LEU A 898 5.80 -4.03 35.17
N HIS A 899 5.63 -5.21 35.78
CA HIS A 899 6.50 -6.36 35.51
C HIS A 899 6.39 -6.80 34.05
N TRP A 900 5.16 -6.86 33.51
CA TRP A 900 4.94 -7.22 32.10
C TRP A 900 5.47 -6.16 31.14
N ALA A 901 5.25 -4.88 31.41
CA ALA A 901 5.80 -3.78 30.61
C ALA A 901 7.33 -3.87 30.48
N VAL A 902 8.01 -4.29 31.54
CA VAL A 902 9.47 -4.50 31.57
C VAL A 902 9.90 -5.75 30.80
N LEU A 903 9.16 -6.85 30.87
CA LEU A 903 9.45 -8.07 30.11
C LEU A 903 9.41 -7.84 28.60
N TYR A 904 8.47 -7.01 28.15
CA TYR A 904 8.28 -6.64 26.75
C TYR A 904 9.03 -5.35 26.35
N THR A 905 9.80 -4.76 27.27
CA THR A 905 10.77 -3.67 27.04
C THR A 905 10.22 -2.39 26.41
N ASN A 906 8.98 -1.99 26.72
CA ASN A 906 8.40 -0.75 26.20
C ASN A 906 8.52 0.41 27.20
N LEU A 907 9.51 1.28 27.02
CA LEU A 907 9.81 2.37 27.96
C LEU A 907 8.65 3.36 28.10
N LYS A 908 7.84 3.56 27.05
CA LYS A 908 6.69 4.48 27.10
C LYS A 908 5.58 3.95 27.99
N VAL A 909 5.27 2.65 27.90
CA VAL A 909 4.31 2.00 28.80
C VAL A 909 4.82 2.02 30.24
N VAL A 910 6.11 1.71 30.43
CA VAL A 910 6.76 1.76 31.75
C VAL A 910 6.62 3.14 32.39
N ARG A 911 6.95 4.20 31.66
CA ARG A 911 6.79 5.59 32.15
C ARG A 911 5.36 5.91 32.53
N CYS A 912 4.40 5.55 31.66
CA CYS A 912 2.98 5.79 31.91
C CYS A 912 2.48 5.10 33.19
N LEU A 913 2.91 3.86 33.45
CA LEU A 913 2.54 3.11 34.65
C LEU A 913 3.18 3.69 35.92
N VAL A 914 4.47 4.03 35.87
CA VAL A 914 5.18 4.63 37.01
C VAL A 914 4.63 6.02 37.34
N GLU A 915 4.35 6.85 36.33
CA GLU A 915 3.67 8.14 36.49
C GLU A 915 2.24 7.97 37.01
N GLY A 916 1.58 6.85 36.67
CA GLY A 916 0.29 6.43 37.21
C GLY A 916 0.32 5.88 38.64
N GLY A 917 1.47 5.82 39.30
CA GLY A 917 1.61 5.38 40.69
C GLY A 917 1.91 3.89 40.88
N SER A 918 2.45 3.20 39.88
CA SER A 918 2.96 1.84 40.07
C SER A 918 4.08 1.80 41.12
N ASN A 919 4.03 0.81 42.01
CA ASN A 919 5.11 0.49 42.92
C ASN A 919 6.30 -0.07 42.14
N ILE A 920 7.37 0.71 42.08
CA ILE A 920 8.57 0.41 41.30
C ILE A 920 9.32 -0.83 41.81
N ASP A 921 9.16 -1.14 43.10
CA ASP A 921 9.75 -2.28 43.79
C ASP A 921 8.70 -3.35 44.14
N ALA A 922 7.58 -3.38 43.41
CA ALA A 922 6.59 -4.44 43.55
C ALA A 922 7.28 -5.81 43.42
N LYS A 923 6.95 -6.75 44.30
CA LYS A 923 7.55 -8.09 44.30
C LYS A 923 6.56 -9.12 43.77
N SER A 924 7.02 -9.91 42.80
CA SER A 924 6.32 -11.12 42.34
C SER A 924 6.33 -12.21 43.42
N GLU A 925 5.69 -13.34 43.14
CA GLU A 925 5.69 -14.50 44.04
C GLU A 925 7.11 -15.00 44.30
N ARG A 926 8.06 -14.85 43.37
CA ARG A 926 9.47 -15.22 43.56
C ARG A 926 10.29 -14.15 44.30
N GLY A 927 9.66 -13.05 44.71
CA GLY A 927 10.32 -11.89 45.28
C GLY A 927 11.02 -11.01 44.23
N TRP A 928 10.79 -11.25 42.93
CA TRP A 928 11.44 -10.45 41.89
C TRP A 928 10.79 -9.09 41.78
N THR A 929 11.62 -8.05 41.81
CA THR A 929 11.21 -6.70 41.40
C THR A 929 11.31 -6.55 39.88
N PRO A 930 10.72 -5.51 39.29
CA PRO A 930 10.93 -5.17 37.89
C PRO A 930 12.42 -5.08 37.51
N LEU A 931 13.30 -4.60 38.40
CA LEU A 931 14.75 -4.55 38.18
C LEU A 931 15.41 -5.95 38.12
N HIS A 932 14.90 -6.93 38.88
CA HIS A 932 15.34 -8.33 38.76
C HIS A 932 14.98 -8.93 37.39
N LEU A 933 13.80 -8.57 36.84
CA LEU A 933 13.39 -9.02 35.50
C LEU A 933 14.32 -8.46 34.42
N ILE A 934 14.66 -7.17 34.49
CA ILE A 934 15.65 -6.54 33.59
C ILE A 934 16.97 -7.33 33.62
N ALA A 935 17.49 -7.60 34.83
CA ALA A 935 18.74 -8.31 35.01
C ALA A 935 18.72 -9.74 34.48
N LYS A 936 17.59 -10.46 34.60
CA LYS A 936 17.46 -11.87 34.21
C LYS A 936 17.07 -12.10 32.74
N ASN A 937 16.36 -11.18 32.11
CA ASN A 937 15.71 -11.40 30.80
C ASN A 937 16.71 -11.91 29.73
N ASN A 938 16.42 -13.06 29.12
CA ASN A 938 17.34 -13.76 28.22
C ASN A 938 17.15 -13.39 26.73
N ARG A 939 16.31 -12.41 26.39
CA ARG A 939 16.16 -11.98 24.98
C ARG A 939 17.54 -11.63 24.41
N LEU A 940 17.87 -12.20 23.25
CA LEU A 940 19.00 -11.78 22.42
C LEU A 940 18.64 -10.42 21.82
N LEU A 941 18.90 -9.33 22.55
CA LEU A 941 18.53 -7.98 22.13
C LEU A 941 19.59 -7.43 21.17
N TRP A 942 19.17 -6.85 20.04
CA TRP A 942 20.04 -6.23 19.05
C TRP A 942 19.74 -4.72 19.04
N GLY A 943 20.76 -3.88 19.21
CA GLY A 943 20.67 -2.43 18.99
C GLY A 943 19.60 -1.69 19.80
N ASP A 944 18.42 -1.50 19.21
CA ASP A 944 17.34 -0.66 19.73
C ASP A 944 16.72 -1.23 21.03
N ASP A 945 16.52 -2.54 21.06
CA ASP A 945 16.00 -3.28 22.22
C ASP A 945 16.93 -3.18 23.45
N LEU A 946 18.25 -3.14 23.22
CA LEU A 946 19.24 -2.98 24.28
C LEU A 946 19.21 -1.55 24.83
N ASN A 947 19.14 -0.53 23.96
CA ASN A 947 19.05 0.87 24.38
C ASN A 947 17.78 1.14 25.21
N GLU A 948 16.65 0.54 24.83
CA GLU A 948 15.40 0.72 25.57
C GLU A 948 15.44 0.01 26.94
N MET A 949 16.07 -1.17 27.03
CA MET A 949 16.34 -1.85 28.30
C MET A 949 17.25 -1.02 29.22
N LEU A 950 18.36 -0.49 28.69
CA LEU A 950 19.29 0.36 29.45
C LEU A 950 18.58 1.64 29.92
N GLY A 951 17.83 2.30 29.03
CA GLY A 951 17.01 3.47 29.38
C GLY A 951 15.93 3.18 30.41
N THR A 952 15.34 1.98 30.40
CA THR A 952 14.40 1.54 31.45
C THR A 952 15.11 1.31 32.79
N THR A 953 16.31 0.74 32.76
CA THR A 953 17.16 0.53 33.95
C THR A 953 17.51 1.85 34.62
N GLU A 954 18.03 2.81 33.84
CA GLU A 954 18.36 4.16 34.33
C GLU A 954 17.13 4.88 34.86
N TYR A 955 16.00 4.80 34.14
CA TYR A 955 14.74 5.41 34.57
C TYR A 955 14.27 4.87 35.92
N PHE A 956 14.37 3.56 36.15
CA PHE A 956 13.99 2.97 37.45
C PHE A 956 14.86 3.44 38.59
N ILE A 957 16.17 3.48 38.38
CA ILE A 957 17.11 3.96 39.40
C ILE A 957 16.85 5.45 39.70
N GLN A 958 16.62 6.27 38.67
CA GLN A 958 16.25 7.69 38.84
C GLN A 958 14.94 7.89 39.59
N LYS A 959 14.00 6.93 39.49
CA LYS A 959 12.73 6.93 40.21
C LYS A 959 12.81 6.27 41.60
N GLY A 960 14.01 5.93 42.05
CA GLY A 960 14.26 5.47 43.41
C GLY A 960 14.07 3.97 43.64
N ALA A 961 14.13 3.14 42.60
CA ALA A 961 14.08 1.69 42.76
C ALA A 961 15.23 1.17 43.65
N ASP A 962 14.93 0.22 44.52
CA ASP A 962 15.94 -0.42 45.36
C ASP A 962 16.88 -1.30 44.52
N ILE A 963 18.04 -0.74 44.21
CA ILE A 963 19.09 -1.37 43.41
C ILE A 963 19.66 -2.66 44.04
N ASN A 964 19.51 -2.80 45.37
CA ASN A 964 19.99 -3.93 46.16
C ASN A 964 18.83 -4.80 46.68
N ALA A 965 17.63 -4.64 46.14
CA ALA A 965 16.48 -5.45 46.50
C ALA A 965 16.82 -6.93 46.40
N LYS A 966 16.40 -7.71 47.39
CA LYS A 966 16.60 -9.17 47.41
C LYS A 966 15.34 -9.93 47.04
N ASP A 967 15.50 -10.91 46.17
CA ASP A 967 14.50 -11.94 45.89
C ASP A 967 14.43 -13.00 47.01
N LYS A 968 13.57 -14.02 46.84
CA LYS A 968 13.39 -15.09 47.85
C LYS A 968 14.67 -15.91 48.09
N ASP A 969 15.56 -15.99 47.12
CA ASP A 969 16.85 -16.68 47.22
C ASP A 969 17.96 -15.76 47.76
N GLY A 970 17.62 -14.51 48.07
CA GLY A 970 18.55 -13.49 48.53
C GLY A 970 19.38 -12.86 47.40
N ASN A 971 19.09 -13.20 46.14
CA ASN A 971 19.80 -12.62 44.99
C ASN A 971 19.35 -11.18 44.78
N THR A 972 20.29 -10.33 44.39
CA THR A 972 20.02 -8.95 43.93
C THR A 972 19.97 -8.90 42.40
N PRO A 973 19.49 -7.80 41.79
CA PRO A 973 19.59 -7.61 40.33
C PRO A 973 21.02 -7.79 39.82
N LEU A 974 22.03 -7.36 40.59
CA LEU A 974 23.44 -7.54 40.23
C LEU A 974 23.86 -9.02 40.14
N HIS A 975 23.35 -9.88 41.04
CA HIS A 975 23.60 -11.33 40.97
C HIS A 975 23.04 -11.93 39.68
N LEU A 976 21.79 -11.58 39.33
CA LEU A 976 21.13 -12.11 38.14
C LEU A 976 21.78 -11.60 36.85
N ALA A 977 22.16 -10.32 36.78
CA ALA A 977 22.86 -9.74 35.63
C ALA A 977 24.25 -10.37 35.44
N ALA A 978 24.97 -10.63 36.53
CA ALA A 978 26.26 -11.31 36.51
C ALA A 978 26.16 -12.76 36.04
N MET A 979 25.14 -13.50 36.52
CA MET A 979 24.86 -14.87 36.07
C MET A 979 24.56 -14.93 34.56
N LYS A 980 23.85 -13.93 34.03
CA LYS A 980 23.46 -13.88 32.61
C LYS A 980 24.48 -13.26 31.67
N GLY A 981 25.59 -12.71 32.18
CA GLY A 981 26.61 -12.10 31.32
C GLY A 981 26.24 -10.69 30.81
N LYS A 982 25.31 -9.99 31.48
CA LYS A 982 24.80 -8.69 31.01
C LYS A 982 25.71 -7.52 31.40
N ILE A 983 26.83 -7.39 30.70
CA ILE A 983 27.87 -6.39 30.98
C ILE A 983 27.31 -4.96 31.09
N ASP A 984 26.46 -4.52 30.17
CA ASP A 984 25.97 -3.15 30.17
C ASP A 984 25.01 -2.86 31.33
N VAL A 985 24.16 -3.83 31.72
CA VAL A 985 23.32 -3.71 32.91
C VAL A 985 24.17 -3.70 34.18
N VAL A 986 25.21 -4.55 34.25
CA VAL A 986 26.15 -4.56 35.39
C VAL A 986 26.87 -3.23 35.51
N LYS A 987 27.32 -2.61 34.40
CA LYS A 987 27.94 -1.28 34.41
C LYS A 987 27.00 -0.24 35.01
N ILE A 988 25.76 -0.16 34.53
CA ILE A 988 24.77 0.79 35.06
C ILE A 988 24.54 0.52 36.56
N LEU A 989 24.32 -0.73 36.97
CA LEU A 989 24.08 -1.04 38.39
C LEU A 989 25.26 -0.58 39.28
N LEU A 990 26.50 -0.79 38.83
CA LEU A 990 27.70 -0.37 39.57
C LEU A 990 27.90 1.15 39.55
N GLU A 991 27.64 1.83 38.43
CA GLU A 991 27.69 3.29 38.32
C GLU A 991 26.74 3.98 39.30
N TYR A 992 25.61 3.35 39.60
CA TYR A 992 24.66 3.80 40.60
C TYR A 992 24.84 3.14 41.98
N ASN A 993 26.07 2.69 42.30
CA ASN A 993 26.50 2.19 43.61
C ASN A 993 25.75 0.93 44.12
N ALA A 994 25.42 -0.02 43.25
CA ALA A 994 25.00 -1.36 43.69
C ALA A 994 26.11 -2.01 44.55
N ASP A 995 25.73 -2.67 45.65
CA ASP A 995 26.70 -3.31 46.54
C ASP A 995 27.22 -4.62 45.90
N VAL A 996 28.42 -4.49 45.34
CA VAL A 996 29.16 -5.55 44.63
C VAL A 996 29.48 -6.78 45.49
N ASN A 997 29.52 -6.62 46.82
CA ASN A 997 29.89 -7.67 47.77
C ASN A 997 28.68 -8.28 48.50
N THR A 998 27.45 -7.89 48.11
CA THR A 998 26.23 -8.50 48.66
C THR A 998 26.27 -10.02 48.49
N LYS A 999 25.87 -10.74 49.53
CA LYS A 999 25.69 -12.20 49.51
C LYS A 999 24.21 -12.56 49.42
N ASN A 1000 23.92 -13.56 48.60
CA ASN A 1000 22.63 -14.25 48.60
C ASN A 1000 22.51 -15.25 49.78
N ASN A 1001 21.40 -15.99 49.86
CA ASN A 1001 21.15 -16.92 50.97
C ASN A 1001 22.14 -18.09 51.02
N GLU A 1002 22.81 -18.40 49.90
CA GLU A 1002 23.85 -19.43 49.80
C GLU A 1002 25.26 -18.85 50.04
N GLY A 1003 25.37 -17.58 50.40
CA GLY A 1003 26.65 -16.89 50.62
C GLY A 1003 27.40 -16.52 49.33
N ARG A 1004 26.78 -16.69 48.16
CA ARG A 1004 27.37 -16.39 46.84
C ARG A 1004 27.23 -14.90 46.51
N THR A 1005 28.22 -14.35 45.81
CA THR A 1005 28.24 -12.94 45.34
C THR A 1005 28.02 -12.85 43.83
N ALA A 1006 27.84 -11.63 43.29
CA ALA A 1006 27.80 -11.42 41.84
C ALA A 1006 29.09 -11.92 41.14
N LEU A 1007 30.25 -11.75 41.78
CA LEU A 1007 31.53 -12.25 41.29
C LEU A 1007 31.56 -13.78 41.14
N TYR A 1008 30.96 -14.51 42.09
CA TYR A 1008 30.81 -15.97 42.00
C TYR A 1008 30.05 -16.37 40.73
N TYR A 1009 28.91 -15.72 40.46
CA TYR A 1009 28.11 -16.05 39.28
C TYR A 1009 28.81 -15.70 37.96
N ALA A 1010 29.52 -14.56 37.89
CA ALA A 1010 30.31 -14.20 36.72
C ALA A 1010 31.43 -15.21 36.44
N ALA A 1011 32.15 -15.65 37.48
CA ALA A 1011 33.23 -16.64 37.35
C ALA A 1011 32.67 -18.03 36.99
N ASN A 1012 31.65 -18.52 37.69
CA ASN A 1012 31.07 -19.85 37.46
C ASN A 1012 30.43 -20.02 36.07
N ASN A 1013 30.00 -18.92 35.43
CA ASN A 1013 29.43 -18.93 34.08
C ASN A 1013 30.42 -18.49 33.00
N ASN A 1014 31.73 -18.39 33.32
CA ASN A 1014 32.80 -18.02 32.39
C ASN A 1014 32.66 -16.62 31.73
N HIS A 1015 32.07 -15.65 32.43
CA HIS A 1015 31.95 -14.27 31.93
C HIS A 1015 33.19 -13.45 32.28
N GLN A 1016 34.31 -13.70 31.59
CA GLN A 1016 35.61 -13.12 31.92
C GLN A 1016 35.60 -11.58 32.03
N GLU A 1017 34.99 -10.89 31.06
CA GLU A 1017 34.91 -9.42 31.07
C GLU A 1017 34.14 -8.89 32.28
N LEU A 1018 33.10 -9.60 32.75
CA LEU A 1018 32.38 -9.25 33.97
C LEU A 1018 33.20 -9.48 35.23
N VAL A 1019 34.00 -10.54 35.27
CA VAL A 1019 34.91 -10.80 36.40
C VAL A 1019 35.89 -9.64 36.55
N GLU A 1020 36.52 -9.21 35.45
CA GLU A 1020 37.42 -8.06 35.41
C GLU A 1020 36.72 -6.77 35.85
N LEU A 1021 35.50 -6.53 35.34
CA LEU A 1021 34.69 -5.36 35.70
C LEU A 1021 34.32 -5.33 37.19
N LEU A 1022 33.84 -6.43 37.76
CA LEU A 1022 33.43 -6.53 39.16
C LEU A 1022 34.64 -6.35 40.09
N LEU A 1023 35.79 -6.93 39.76
CA LEU A 1023 37.03 -6.75 40.52
C LEU A 1023 37.51 -5.29 40.51
N ALA A 1024 37.42 -4.62 39.36
CA ALA A 1024 37.75 -3.20 39.24
C ALA A 1024 36.85 -2.30 40.11
N HIS A 1025 35.64 -2.75 40.44
CA HIS A 1025 34.70 -2.05 41.31
C HIS A 1025 34.72 -2.56 42.77
N GLY A 1026 35.80 -3.24 43.19
CA GLY A 1026 36.02 -3.60 44.59
C GLY A 1026 35.37 -4.91 45.04
N ALA A 1027 35.02 -5.81 44.11
CA ALA A 1027 34.58 -7.16 44.47
C ALA A 1027 35.70 -7.93 45.19
N SER A 1028 35.38 -8.50 46.36
CA SER A 1028 36.37 -9.19 47.18
C SER A 1028 36.63 -10.62 46.70
N LEU A 1029 37.87 -10.89 46.29
CA LEU A 1029 38.36 -12.24 45.97
C LEU A 1029 38.30 -13.21 47.16
N GLN A 1030 38.32 -12.70 48.40
CA GLN A 1030 38.21 -13.54 49.59
C GLN A 1030 36.81 -14.19 49.74
N LEU A 1031 35.81 -13.66 49.03
CA LEU A 1031 34.45 -14.17 48.98
C LEU A 1031 34.23 -15.21 47.87
N LEU A 1032 35.26 -15.51 47.07
CA LEU A 1032 35.27 -16.53 46.00
C LEU A 1032 35.63 -17.93 46.50
N LYS A 1033 35.68 -18.13 47.83
CA LYS A 1033 36.28 -19.26 48.57
C LYS A 1033 35.75 -20.68 48.28
N PHE A 1034 34.95 -20.89 47.25
CA PHE A 1034 34.40 -22.19 46.86
C PHE A 1034 34.70 -22.61 45.41
N CYS A 1035 35.57 -21.92 44.66
CA CYS A 1035 35.90 -22.28 43.27
C CYS A 1035 37.39 -22.22 42.93
N ILE A 1036 38.23 -22.99 43.63
CA ILE A 1036 39.51 -23.48 43.08
C ILE A 1036 39.36 -24.96 42.79
#